data_AF-A0A9P3GNK0-F1
#
_entry.id   AF-A0A9P3GNK0-F1
#
_cell.length_a   1.000
_cell.length_b   1.000
_cell.length_c   1.000
_cell.angle_alpha   90.00
_cell.angle_beta   90.00
_cell.angle_gamma   90.00
#
_symmetry.space_group_name_H-M   'P 1'
#
loop_
_entity.id
_entity.type
_entity.pdbx_description
1 polymer ?
#
loop_
_entity_poly.entity_id
_entity_poly.type
_entity_poly.pdbx_seq_one_letter_code
_entity_poly.pdbx_strand_id
1 'polypeptide(L)'
;MMSISLSTGKKDITIRAEEPPWPLGGDIFDGSKDARTDIRDDTGPVCARLKAWAIIQLAEHGKCEDVVFRRGTGKCFDLIPGHDTRRKRNSSRSPVPLQWAHHSPSAIPPDLADRPCADMGATRLLSELNDIFGTDYAMEQPLRRCLKHFLHTLPDLGSVYGVMRPYWTCDLDSLPDTLTRQQEDNEVMRQQAVKGHYLRDAEIPPRRVWDLHSNRVLPYHVLPAAAKRDFPDRLWTVSHSWVDEDERTSVVTSINGGAWPVPIPQDTTLDHVRVELLNLGAEYAWLDVLCLRQVGDKADEPQREDEWKLDIPTIGYIYAVKDVPCVTYFNGLGLPFDPSREARHSPRHWLQRVWTVQESTHDWLPGGITSSPLARATSFFHKHHTRGIVPRSPSRTAFYPGGTAEGVLESIVRVLAARHATSALDSVSSLAYVLACPTRPLYDAALPAERAWAVLLKHLAGDQRAAVALRHMEARPASRRLLPTWEEFLDDFGSERAHGHAARKTDHHREALHLADGVRLGSTKPGAYWQDVVCAGPYVITSQRNHSAGTTLQIGPPDTAGFPRPIGRSHRLVGVIGGQFDEDAEYILRRTRERVVIILRIVQDTALHGRLAFEVERCGAVPGGCELDPKEEAERRLVYV
;
A
#
# COMPACT_ATOMS: atom_id res chain seq x y z
N MET A 1 17.30 -14.72 26.61
CA MET A 1 16.24 -15.65 27.09
C MET A 1 15.39 -14.91 28.10
N MET A 2 14.08 -14.99 27.95
CA MET A 2 13.08 -14.38 28.85
C MET A 2 12.39 -15.45 29.68
N SER A 3 11.96 -15.12 30.89
CA SER A 3 11.05 -15.99 31.66
C SER A 3 9.62 -15.53 31.41
N ILE A 4 8.81 -16.36 30.76
CA ILE A 4 7.40 -16.06 30.52
C ILE A 4 6.55 -16.89 31.47
N SER A 5 5.68 -16.24 32.24
CA SER A 5 4.73 -16.89 33.14
C SER A 5 3.31 -16.63 32.64
N LEU A 6 2.58 -17.71 32.33
CA LEU A 6 1.16 -17.66 31.95
C LEU A 6 0.33 -18.24 33.10
N SER A 7 -0.52 -17.40 33.68
CA SER A 7 -1.50 -17.84 34.68
C SER A 7 -2.71 -18.46 33.99
N THR A 8 -2.99 -19.74 34.25
CA THR A 8 -4.20 -20.43 33.76
C THR A 8 -5.40 -20.35 34.73
N GLY A 9 -5.28 -19.57 35.80
CA GLY A 9 -6.28 -19.48 36.88
C GLY A 9 -6.25 -20.66 37.87
N LYS A 10 -5.65 -21.81 37.50
CA LYS A 10 -5.43 -22.96 38.40
C LYS A 10 -3.95 -23.22 38.70
N LYS A 11 -3.06 -22.92 37.75
CA LYS A 11 -1.60 -23.02 37.89
C LYS A 11 -0.90 -21.97 37.03
N ASP A 12 0.22 -21.46 37.51
CA ASP A 12 1.12 -20.64 36.72
C ASP A 12 2.09 -21.55 35.96
N ILE A 13 2.10 -21.43 34.63
CA ILE A 13 3.05 -22.14 33.78
C ILE A 13 4.17 -21.16 33.46
N THR A 14 5.36 -21.42 33.97
CA THR A 14 6.56 -20.63 33.66
C THR A 14 7.44 -21.41 32.70
N ILE A 15 7.81 -20.77 31.59
CA ILE A 15 8.77 -21.29 30.63
C ILE A 15 9.90 -20.29 30.41
N ARG A 16 11.11 -20.81 30.15
CA ARG A 16 12.17 -19.99 29.55
C ARG A 16 11.90 -19.94 28.05
N ALA A 17 11.73 -18.74 27.53
CA ALA A 17 11.43 -18.49 26.13
C ALA A 17 12.58 -17.74 25.48
N GLU A 18 12.75 -17.96 24.18
CA GLU A 18 13.57 -17.10 23.34
C GLU A 18 12.88 -15.73 23.16
N GLU A 19 13.64 -14.73 22.71
CA GLU A 19 13.03 -13.47 22.32
C GLU A 19 12.14 -13.69 21.08
N PRO A 20 10.99 -13.00 20.99
CA PRO A 20 10.15 -13.11 19.82
C PRO A 20 10.93 -12.68 18.58
N PRO A 21 10.77 -13.38 17.44
CA PRO A 21 11.52 -13.06 16.25
C PRO A 21 11.05 -11.75 15.57
N TRP A 22 9.98 -11.12 16.05
CA TRP A 22 9.44 -9.86 15.54
C TRP A 22 9.62 -8.70 16.54
N PRO A 23 9.55 -7.44 16.08
CA PRO A 23 9.75 -6.28 16.92
C PRO A 23 8.62 -6.13 17.93
N LEU A 24 8.99 -5.87 19.18
CA LEU A 24 8.02 -5.57 20.23
C LEU A 24 7.60 -4.09 20.27
N GLY A 25 8.32 -3.20 19.56
CA GLY A 25 8.07 -1.75 19.53
C GLY A 25 8.78 -1.00 20.67
N GLY A 26 9.47 0.10 20.34
CA GLY A 26 10.16 1.01 21.27
C GLY A 26 11.61 0.63 21.65
N ASP A 27 12.44 1.63 21.96
CA ASP A 27 13.82 1.54 22.50
C ASP A 27 13.87 0.97 23.95
N ILE A 28 12.92 0.09 24.32
CA ILE A 28 12.65 -0.27 25.73
C ILE A 28 13.26 -1.63 26.11
N PHE A 29 13.74 -2.43 25.14
CA PHE A 29 14.49 -3.65 25.45
C PHE A 29 16.01 -3.38 25.48
N ASP A 30 16.47 -2.76 26.57
CA ASP A 30 17.82 -3.04 27.07
C ASP A 30 17.77 -4.44 27.69
N GLY A 31 18.55 -5.38 27.16
CA GLY A 31 18.57 -6.81 27.49
C GLY A 31 19.03 -7.16 28.91
N SER A 32 18.86 -6.25 29.87
CA SER A 32 19.36 -6.35 31.24
C SER A 32 18.30 -6.58 32.33
N LYS A 33 17.00 -6.66 32.00
CA LYS A 33 15.93 -6.80 33.01
C LYS A 33 15.01 -8.01 32.79
N ASP A 34 14.90 -8.84 33.83
CA ASP A 34 13.89 -9.89 34.00
C ASP A 34 12.47 -9.29 33.87
N ALA A 35 11.90 -9.32 32.66
CA ALA A 35 10.55 -8.87 32.42
C ALA A 35 9.54 -9.91 32.93
N ARG A 36 9.12 -9.82 34.20
CA ARG A 36 7.90 -10.47 34.69
C ARG A 36 6.70 -9.68 34.19
N THR A 37 6.14 -10.07 33.05
CA THR A 37 4.88 -9.50 32.56
C THR A 37 3.72 -10.40 33.01
N ASP A 38 2.86 -9.88 33.88
CA ASP A 38 1.60 -10.53 34.23
C ASP A 38 0.61 -10.32 33.06
N ILE A 39 0.30 -11.39 32.33
CA ILE A 39 -0.47 -11.37 31.06
C ILE A 39 -1.98 -11.16 31.30
N ARG A 40 -2.39 -10.85 32.54
CA ARG A 40 -3.79 -10.76 32.96
C ARG A 40 -4.52 -9.51 32.46
N ASP A 41 -3.85 -8.39 32.22
CA ASP A 41 -4.47 -7.14 31.77
C ASP A 41 -3.98 -6.71 30.35
N ASP A 42 -4.86 -6.90 29.37
CA ASP A 42 -4.69 -6.49 27.97
C ASP A 42 -4.95 -4.98 27.83
N THR A 43 -3.90 -4.17 27.68
CA THR A 43 -4.08 -2.76 27.31
C THR A 43 -3.09 -2.24 26.26
N GLY A 44 -2.18 -3.06 25.74
CA GLY A 44 -1.15 -2.60 24.78
C GLY A 44 -0.73 -3.62 23.72
N PRO A 45 -0.40 -3.17 22.48
CA PRO A 45 0.07 -4.04 21.40
C PRO A 45 1.28 -4.92 21.78
N VAL A 46 2.18 -4.42 22.64
CA VAL A 46 3.35 -5.15 23.13
C VAL A 46 2.94 -6.38 23.94
N CYS A 47 1.97 -6.23 24.85
CA CYS A 47 1.47 -7.32 25.70
C CYS A 47 0.78 -8.40 24.85
N ALA A 48 0.01 -8.00 23.85
CA ALA A 48 -0.64 -8.93 22.92
C ALA A 48 0.39 -9.76 22.13
N ARG A 49 1.46 -9.12 21.63
CA ARG A 49 2.58 -9.78 20.93
C ARG A 49 3.31 -10.77 21.82
N LEU A 50 3.60 -10.38 23.07
CA LEU A 50 4.24 -11.26 24.04
C LEU A 50 3.35 -12.45 24.43
N LYS A 51 2.04 -12.24 24.58
CA LYS A 51 1.08 -13.32 24.85
C LYS A 51 1.01 -14.32 23.68
N ALA A 52 0.90 -13.83 22.46
CA ALA A 52 0.91 -14.69 21.27
C ALA A 52 2.20 -15.51 21.20
N TRP A 53 3.34 -14.87 21.47
CA TRP A 53 4.64 -15.54 21.52
C TRP A 53 4.72 -16.62 22.61
N ALA A 54 4.20 -16.32 23.80
CA ALA A 54 4.13 -17.26 24.91
C ALA A 54 3.34 -18.53 24.56
N ILE A 55 2.21 -18.37 23.86
CA ILE A 55 1.37 -19.49 23.41
C ILE A 55 2.15 -20.38 22.42
N ILE A 56 2.85 -19.79 21.46
CA ILE A 56 3.68 -20.53 20.49
C ILE A 56 4.77 -21.32 21.21
N GLN A 57 5.47 -20.70 22.16
CA GLN A 57 6.53 -21.34 22.94
C GLN A 57 6.00 -22.47 23.83
N LEU A 58 4.81 -22.32 24.43
CA LEU A 58 4.15 -23.40 25.15
C LEU A 58 3.82 -24.57 24.23
N ALA A 59 3.37 -24.30 23.01
CA ALA A 59 3.03 -25.33 22.04
C ALA A 59 4.27 -26.11 21.59
N GLU A 60 5.39 -25.44 21.36
CA GLU A 60 6.70 -26.06 21.09
C GLU A 60 7.14 -27.01 22.19
N HIS A 61 6.88 -26.68 23.45
CA HIS A 61 7.22 -27.52 24.59
C HIS A 61 6.19 -28.63 24.88
N GLY A 62 5.12 -28.75 24.06
CA GLY A 62 4.03 -29.70 24.30
C GLY A 62 3.20 -29.39 25.56
N LYS A 63 3.24 -28.13 26.03
CA LYS A 63 2.59 -27.65 27.27
C LYS A 63 1.44 -26.67 27.01
N CYS A 64 1.00 -26.53 25.76
CA CYS A 64 -0.10 -25.65 25.39
C CYS A 64 -1.44 -26.37 25.60
N GLU A 65 -2.17 -25.92 26.62
CA GLU A 65 -3.53 -26.38 26.95
C GLU A 65 -4.57 -25.37 26.46
N ASP A 66 -5.79 -25.81 26.15
CA ASP A 66 -6.83 -24.95 25.55
C ASP A 66 -7.18 -23.71 26.39
N VAL A 67 -6.97 -23.78 27.71
CA VAL A 67 -7.18 -22.67 28.65
C VAL A 67 -6.38 -21.41 28.32
N VAL A 68 -5.24 -21.55 27.63
CA VAL A 68 -4.39 -20.38 27.27
C VAL A 68 -5.00 -19.50 26.18
N PHE A 69 -5.97 -20.03 25.43
CA PHE A 69 -6.70 -19.30 24.39
C PHE A 69 -7.93 -18.56 24.92
N ARG A 70 -8.18 -18.62 26.24
CA ARG A 70 -9.30 -17.90 26.87
C ARG A 70 -8.99 -16.41 27.03
N ARG A 71 -9.96 -15.58 26.66
CA ARG A 71 -10.01 -14.14 26.90
C ARG A 71 -11.25 -13.79 27.73
N GLY A 72 -11.05 -12.97 28.76
CA GLY A 72 -12.13 -12.54 29.67
C GLY A 72 -12.50 -13.57 30.74
N THR A 73 -13.48 -13.21 31.57
CA THR A 73 -14.07 -14.06 32.61
C THR A 73 -15.54 -14.35 32.29
N GLY A 74 -16.07 -15.47 32.78
CA GLY A 74 -17.49 -15.82 32.60
C GLY A 74 -17.78 -16.74 31.40
N LYS A 75 -19.03 -16.66 30.90
CA LYS A 75 -19.52 -17.46 29.77
C LYS A 75 -18.75 -17.06 28.50
N CYS A 76 -18.17 -18.03 27.81
CA CYS A 76 -17.41 -17.82 26.58
C CYS A 76 -18.05 -18.62 25.44
N PHE A 77 -17.89 -18.13 24.23
CA PHE A 77 -18.10 -18.90 23.01
C PHE A 77 -16.80 -19.63 22.66
N ASP A 78 -16.94 -20.86 22.17
CA ASP A 78 -15.82 -21.70 21.75
C ASP A 78 -15.72 -21.67 20.22
N LEU A 79 -14.60 -21.18 19.71
CA LEU A 79 -14.28 -21.18 18.28
C LEU A 79 -13.16 -22.18 18.03
N ILE A 80 -13.48 -23.34 17.44
CA ILE A 80 -12.53 -24.40 17.13
C ILE A 80 -12.62 -24.71 15.64
N PRO A 81 -11.64 -24.28 14.81
CA PRO A 81 -11.67 -24.54 13.38
C PRO A 81 -11.68 -26.03 13.05
N GLY A 82 -12.41 -26.41 12.00
CA GLY A 82 -12.46 -27.80 11.52
C GLY A 82 -13.36 -28.75 12.32
N HIS A 83 -13.96 -28.30 13.42
CA HIS A 83 -14.96 -29.08 14.16
C HIS A 83 -16.36 -28.98 13.51
N ASP A 84 -16.44 -29.22 12.20
CA ASP A 84 -17.73 -29.40 11.54
C ASP A 84 -18.26 -30.80 11.85
N THR A 85 -19.27 -30.87 12.72
CA THR A 85 -19.94 -32.12 13.11
C THR A 85 -20.55 -32.88 11.92
N ARG A 86 -20.65 -32.27 10.73
CA ARG A 86 -21.23 -32.87 9.52
C ARG A 86 -20.21 -33.49 8.55
N ARG A 87 -18.90 -33.23 8.71
CA ARG A 87 -17.87 -33.78 7.82
C ARG A 87 -16.81 -34.52 8.64
N LYS A 88 -16.89 -35.86 8.64
CA LYS A 88 -15.79 -36.76 9.04
C LYS A 88 -14.60 -36.57 8.09
N ARG A 89 -13.79 -35.55 8.31
CA ARG A 89 -12.42 -35.52 7.82
C ARG A 89 -11.55 -35.62 9.06
N ASN A 90 -10.65 -36.61 9.10
CA ASN A 90 -9.61 -36.72 10.12
C ASN A 90 -8.73 -35.46 10.02
N SER A 91 -9.13 -34.35 10.64
CA SER A 91 -8.32 -33.14 10.65
C SER A 91 -7.31 -33.27 11.79
N SER A 92 -6.08 -33.65 11.46
CA SER A 92 -4.95 -33.34 12.32
C SER A 92 -5.01 -31.85 12.70
N ARG A 93 -4.79 -31.54 13.99
CA ARG A 93 -4.74 -30.17 14.51
C ARG A 93 -3.79 -29.33 13.62
N SER A 94 -4.17 -28.09 13.29
CA SER A 94 -3.31 -27.19 12.51
C SER A 94 -1.90 -27.15 13.11
N PRO A 95 -0.81 -27.12 12.32
CA PRO A 95 0.54 -26.96 12.85
C PRO A 95 0.79 -25.54 13.41
N VAL A 96 -0.16 -24.61 13.27
CA VAL A 96 -0.11 -23.23 13.75
C VAL A 96 -0.87 -23.13 15.08
N PRO A 97 -0.19 -22.94 16.24
CA PRO A 97 -0.85 -22.96 17.55
C PRO A 97 -1.96 -21.92 17.72
N LEU A 98 -1.79 -20.73 17.15
CA LEU A 98 -2.76 -19.65 17.24
C LEU A 98 -4.04 -19.92 16.43
N GLN A 99 -4.08 -20.96 15.60
CA GLN A 99 -5.27 -21.39 14.85
C GLN A 99 -6.06 -22.49 15.56
N TRP A 100 -5.64 -22.94 16.75
CA TRP A 100 -6.22 -24.12 17.39
C TRP A 100 -7.61 -23.88 17.98
N ALA A 101 -7.76 -22.82 18.75
CA ALA A 101 -8.99 -22.47 19.42
C ALA A 101 -8.98 -20.99 19.81
N HIS A 102 -10.15 -20.41 19.99
CA HIS A 102 -10.32 -19.11 20.65
C HIS A 102 -11.56 -19.18 21.55
N HIS A 103 -11.42 -18.71 22.79
CA HIS A 103 -12.53 -18.66 23.73
C HIS A 103 -12.73 -17.24 24.24
N SER A 104 -13.85 -16.62 23.91
CA SER A 104 -14.17 -15.26 24.39
C SER A 104 -15.67 -15.03 24.54
N PRO A 105 -16.09 -14.08 25.39
CA PRO A 105 -17.50 -13.72 25.53
C PRO A 105 -18.05 -12.99 24.30
N SER A 106 -17.19 -12.40 23.46
CA SER A 106 -17.62 -11.49 22.38
C SER A 106 -17.57 -12.10 20.98
N ALA A 107 -16.75 -13.12 20.72
CA ALA A 107 -16.63 -13.70 19.38
C ALA A 107 -17.66 -14.81 19.16
N ILE A 108 -18.79 -14.47 18.53
CA ILE A 108 -19.90 -15.41 18.33
C ILE A 108 -19.56 -16.51 17.29
N PRO A 109 -20.03 -17.75 17.48
CA PRO A 109 -19.78 -18.83 16.53
C PRO A 109 -20.56 -18.64 15.22
N PRO A 110 -20.09 -19.18 14.08
CA PRO A 110 -20.76 -19.05 12.78
C PRO A 110 -22.25 -19.45 12.82
N ASP A 111 -22.60 -20.56 13.46
CA ASP A 111 -24.00 -21.03 13.57
C ASP A 111 -24.92 -20.03 14.30
N LEU A 112 -24.38 -19.21 15.21
CA LEU A 112 -25.12 -18.14 15.87
C LEU A 112 -25.22 -16.92 14.96
N ALA A 113 -24.10 -16.52 14.33
CA ALA A 113 -24.05 -15.40 13.40
C ALA A 113 -24.99 -15.59 12.20
N ASP A 114 -25.06 -16.81 11.65
CA ASP A 114 -25.81 -17.17 10.45
C ASP A 114 -27.33 -17.30 10.67
N ARG A 115 -27.83 -17.07 11.89
CA ARG A 115 -29.27 -17.13 12.17
C ARG A 115 -30.01 -16.01 11.41
N PRO A 116 -30.97 -16.34 10.53
CA PRO A 116 -31.68 -15.34 9.75
C PRO A 116 -32.51 -14.39 10.63
N CYS A 117 -32.50 -13.09 10.30
CA CYS A 117 -33.36 -12.11 10.96
C CYS A 117 -34.85 -12.36 10.67
N ALA A 118 -35.18 -12.92 9.49
CA ALA A 118 -36.54 -13.25 9.09
C ALA A 118 -37.26 -14.21 10.07
N ASP A 119 -36.51 -15.09 10.73
CA ASP A 119 -37.02 -16.07 11.69
C ASP A 119 -37.02 -15.56 13.14
N MET A 120 -36.70 -14.27 13.34
CA MET A 120 -36.46 -13.67 14.66
C MET A 120 -37.36 -12.45 14.91
N GLY A 121 -38.13 -12.49 16.01
CA GLY A 121 -38.82 -11.31 16.52
C GLY A 121 -37.93 -10.45 17.41
N ALA A 122 -38.25 -9.16 17.57
CA ALA A 122 -37.48 -8.21 18.38
C ALA A 122 -37.22 -8.71 19.82
N THR A 123 -38.19 -9.36 20.47
CA THR A 123 -38.01 -9.94 21.82
C THR A 123 -36.95 -11.01 21.86
N ARG A 124 -36.94 -11.91 20.86
CA ARG A 124 -35.91 -12.95 20.76
C ARG A 124 -34.55 -12.33 20.47
N LEU A 125 -34.48 -11.35 19.56
CA LEU A 125 -33.24 -10.63 19.26
C LEU A 125 -32.65 -9.97 20.51
N LEU A 126 -33.46 -9.24 21.29
CA LEU A 126 -32.98 -8.62 22.52
C LEU A 126 -32.46 -9.66 23.52
N SER A 127 -33.15 -10.79 23.67
CA SER A 127 -32.70 -11.88 24.54
C SER A 127 -31.31 -12.40 24.13
N GLU A 128 -31.11 -12.65 22.83
CA GLU A 128 -29.82 -13.15 22.32
C GLU A 128 -28.71 -12.10 22.48
N LEU A 129 -29.00 -10.82 22.19
CA LEU A 129 -28.04 -9.74 22.39
C LEU A 129 -27.70 -9.56 23.88
N ASN A 130 -28.69 -9.56 24.76
CA ASN A 130 -28.49 -9.53 26.21
C ASN A 130 -27.59 -10.69 26.68
N ASP A 131 -27.84 -11.90 26.17
CA ASP A 131 -27.03 -13.09 26.47
C ASP A 131 -25.59 -12.98 25.95
N ILE A 132 -25.38 -12.38 24.77
CA ILE A 132 -24.05 -12.17 24.17
C ILE A 132 -23.29 -11.08 24.93
N PHE A 133 -23.93 -9.95 25.21
CA PHE A 133 -23.30 -8.80 25.87
C PHE A 133 -23.22 -8.94 27.39
N GLY A 134 -23.88 -9.93 27.99
CA GLY A 134 -23.99 -10.07 29.44
C GLY A 134 -24.78 -8.92 30.08
N THR A 135 -25.82 -8.45 29.40
CA THR A 135 -26.68 -7.33 29.83
C THR A 135 -28.11 -7.80 30.08
N ASP A 136 -28.94 -6.96 30.68
CA ASP A 136 -30.31 -7.27 31.08
C ASP A 136 -31.32 -6.21 30.61
N TYR A 137 -31.04 -5.55 29.48
CA TYR A 137 -31.92 -4.49 28.96
C TYR A 137 -33.35 -4.97 28.79
N ALA A 138 -34.29 -4.14 29.24
CA ALA A 138 -35.71 -4.36 29.06
C ALA A 138 -36.18 -3.89 27.67
N MET A 139 -37.25 -4.50 27.16
CA MET A 139 -37.83 -4.16 25.85
C MET A 139 -38.64 -2.85 25.91
N GLU A 140 -37.95 -1.72 26.06
CA GLU A 140 -38.52 -0.38 26.01
C GLU A 140 -38.83 0.05 24.56
N GLN A 141 -39.70 1.07 24.40
CA GLN A 141 -40.14 1.50 23.06
C GLN A 141 -39.00 1.99 22.15
N PRO A 142 -38.03 2.80 22.61
CA PRO A 142 -36.89 3.23 21.80
C PRO A 142 -36.08 2.04 21.25
N LEU A 143 -35.64 1.16 22.15
CA LEU A 143 -34.90 -0.05 21.80
C LEU A 143 -35.69 -0.98 20.87
N ARG A 144 -37.00 -1.15 21.12
CA ARG A 144 -37.88 -1.94 20.24
C ARG A 144 -37.90 -1.41 18.82
N ARG A 145 -37.96 -0.08 18.62
CA ARG A 145 -37.93 0.52 17.28
C ARG A 145 -36.58 0.27 16.61
N CYS A 146 -35.49 0.50 17.33
CA CYS A 146 -34.13 0.26 16.85
C CYS A 146 -33.92 -1.21 16.41
N LEU A 147 -34.28 -2.18 17.26
CA LEU A 147 -34.18 -3.61 16.94
C LEU A 147 -35.05 -4.01 15.75
N LYS A 148 -36.27 -3.47 15.65
CA LYS A 148 -37.13 -3.71 14.47
C LYS A 148 -36.53 -3.16 13.20
N HIS A 149 -35.93 -1.97 13.25
CA HIS A 149 -35.24 -1.39 12.09
C HIS A 149 -34.17 -2.36 11.58
N PHE A 150 -33.27 -2.84 12.45
CA PHE A 150 -32.21 -3.77 12.05
C PHE A 150 -32.70 -5.14 11.61
N LEU A 151 -33.76 -5.68 12.20
CA LEU A 151 -34.38 -6.93 11.72
C LEU A 151 -34.92 -6.81 10.28
N HIS A 152 -35.29 -5.60 9.85
CA HIS A 152 -35.79 -5.36 8.50
C HIS A 152 -34.68 -5.03 7.50
N THR A 153 -33.56 -4.47 7.95
CA THR A 153 -32.49 -3.98 7.06
C THR A 153 -31.30 -4.91 6.97
N LEU A 154 -31.10 -5.80 7.95
CA LEU A 154 -29.95 -6.71 8.03
C LEU A 154 -30.38 -8.17 7.89
N PRO A 155 -29.55 -9.02 7.26
CA PRO A 155 -29.97 -10.38 6.89
C PRO A 155 -29.95 -11.37 8.05
N ASP A 156 -29.05 -11.20 9.01
CA ASP A 156 -28.76 -12.19 10.05
C ASP A 156 -28.29 -11.58 11.38
N LEU A 157 -28.28 -12.42 12.43
CA LEU A 157 -27.89 -12.01 13.77
C LEU A 157 -26.45 -11.49 13.82
N GLY A 158 -25.52 -12.07 13.04
CA GLY A 158 -24.14 -11.61 12.96
C GLY A 158 -24.06 -10.15 12.51
N SER A 159 -24.81 -9.80 11.47
CA SER A 159 -24.86 -8.43 10.94
C SER A 159 -25.42 -7.45 11.96
N VAL A 160 -26.52 -7.82 12.64
CA VAL A 160 -27.12 -7.00 13.72
C VAL A 160 -26.14 -6.82 14.87
N TYR A 161 -25.54 -7.92 15.35
CA TYR A 161 -24.58 -7.90 16.44
C TYR A 161 -23.37 -7.03 16.08
N GLY A 162 -22.80 -7.19 14.89
CA GLY A 162 -21.62 -6.44 14.44
C GLY A 162 -21.87 -4.93 14.34
N VAL A 163 -23.04 -4.52 13.84
CA VAL A 163 -23.43 -3.10 13.75
C VAL A 163 -23.71 -2.50 15.14
N MET A 164 -24.36 -3.25 16.04
CA MET A 164 -24.76 -2.72 17.35
C MET A 164 -23.66 -2.79 18.40
N ARG A 165 -22.69 -3.70 18.28
CA ARG A 165 -21.63 -3.96 19.26
C ARG A 165 -20.86 -2.72 19.71
N PRO A 166 -20.44 -1.80 18.82
CA PRO A 166 -19.73 -0.59 19.25
C PRO A 166 -20.59 0.38 20.05
N TYR A 167 -21.91 0.29 19.93
CA TYR A 167 -22.87 1.26 20.45
C TYR A 167 -23.77 0.69 21.55
N TRP A 168 -23.58 -0.57 21.94
CA TRP A 168 -24.51 -1.28 22.84
C TRP A 168 -24.73 -0.57 24.18
N THR A 169 -23.69 0.10 24.69
CA THR A 169 -23.74 0.86 25.95
C THR A 169 -24.06 2.35 25.75
N CYS A 170 -24.33 2.78 24.52
CA CYS A 170 -24.63 4.16 24.16
C CYS A 170 -26.15 4.37 23.99
N ASP A 171 -26.55 5.58 23.57
CA ASP A 171 -27.93 5.83 23.15
C ASP A 171 -28.25 5.04 21.87
N LEU A 172 -29.08 3.99 22.03
CA LEU A 172 -29.51 3.13 20.94
C LEU A 172 -30.71 3.68 20.15
N ASP A 173 -31.43 4.69 20.65
CA ASP A 173 -32.60 5.25 19.98
C ASP A 173 -32.19 5.99 18.69
N SER A 174 -31.12 6.79 18.78
CA SER A 174 -30.60 7.59 17.68
C SER A 174 -29.61 6.83 16.77
N LEU A 175 -29.37 5.54 17.03
CA LEU A 175 -28.38 4.76 16.29
C LEU A 175 -28.71 4.63 14.79
N PRO A 176 -29.92 4.25 14.35
CA PRO A 176 -30.24 4.16 12.92
C PRO A 176 -30.00 5.48 12.16
N ASP A 177 -30.41 6.61 12.74
CA ASP A 177 -30.22 7.95 12.15
C ASP A 177 -28.74 8.36 12.13
N THR A 178 -27.96 7.90 13.12
CA THR A 178 -26.52 8.13 13.17
C THR A 178 -25.80 7.35 12.07
N LEU A 179 -26.11 6.08 11.90
CA LEU A 179 -25.52 5.24 10.84
C LEU A 179 -25.89 5.74 9.45
N THR A 180 -27.15 6.19 9.25
CA THR A 180 -27.60 6.78 7.99
C THR A 180 -26.77 8.01 7.62
N ARG A 181 -26.58 8.95 8.57
CA ARG A 181 -25.72 10.13 8.35
C ARG A 181 -24.26 9.76 8.07
N GLN A 182 -23.72 8.76 8.77
CA GLN A 182 -22.35 8.28 8.55
C GLN A 182 -22.18 7.64 7.16
N GLN A 183 -23.21 6.93 6.68
CA GLN A 183 -23.24 6.40 5.33
C GLN A 183 -23.22 7.53 4.29
N GLU A 184 -24.12 8.51 4.41
CA GLU A 184 -24.18 9.67 3.51
C GLU A 184 -22.86 10.44 3.48
N ASP A 185 -22.27 10.70 4.65
CA ASP A 185 -20.96 11.32 4.77
C ASP A 185 -19.85 10.51 4.08
N ASN A 186 -19.89 9.17 4.17
CA ASN A 186 -18.94 8.29 3.52
C ASN A 186 -19.08 8.33 2.00
N GLU A 187 -20.32 8.34 1.50
CA GLU A 187 -20.63 8.43 0.07
C GLU A 187 -20.16 9.78 -0.50
N VAL A 188 -20.47 10.89 0.18
CA VAL A 188 -20.02 12.24 -0.20
C VAL A 188 -18.49 12.30 -0.23
N MET A 189 -17.81 11.76 0.78
CA MET A 189 -16.34 11.72 0.82
C MET A 189 -15.75 10.97 -0.39
N ARG A 190 -16.30 9.80 -0.74
CA ARG A 190 -15.83 9.00 -1.88
C ARG A 190 -16.10 9.69 -3.22
N GLN A 191 -17.26 10.34 -3.37
CA GLN A 191 -17.58 11.12 -4.56
C GLN A 191 -16.63 12.32 -4.72
N GLN A 192 -16.32 13.02 -3.63
CA GLN A 192 -15.40 14.17 -3.64
C GLN A 192 -13.93 13.77 -3.84
N ALA A 193 -13.57 12.53 -3.53
CA ALA A 193 -12.23 12.00 -3.78
C ALA A 193 -11.90 11.91 -5.27
N VAL A 194 -12.92 11.68 -6.11
CA VAL A 194 -12.79 11.59 -7.56
C VAL A 194 -13.05 12.95 -8.21
N LYS A 195 -12.14 13.41 -9.07
CA LYS A 195 -12.32 14.61 -9.89
C LYS A 195 -12.12 14.28 -11.37
N GLY A 196 -13.21 14.23 -12.13
CA GLY A 196 -13.16 13.81 -13.53
C GLY A 196 -12.70 12.36 -13.64
N HIS A 197 -11.50 12.12 -14.20
CA HIS A 197 -10.94 10.78 -14.39
C HIS A 197 -9.70 10.50 -13.54
N TYR A 198 -9.56 11.14 -12.37
CA TYR A 198 -8.47 10.87 -11.43
C TYR A 198 -8.90 11.07 -9.98
N LEU A 199 -8.12 10.53 -9.04
CA LEU A 199 -8.27 10.70 -7.61
C LEU A 199 -7.50 11.93 -7.13
N ARG A 200 -8.23 12.92 -6.62
CA ARG A 200 -7.66 14.10 -5.96
C ARG A 200 -7.26 13.78 -4.53
N ASP A 201 -8.02 12.94 -3.87
CA ASP A 201 -7.78 12.51 -2.50
C ASP A 201 -7.62 11.00 -2.46
N ALA A 202 -6.52 10.54 -1.89
CA ALA A 202 -6.19 9.13 -1.80
C ALA A 202 -6.19 8.60 -0.36
N GLU A 203 -6.54 9.46 0.61
CA GLU A 203 -6.72 9.13 2.03
C GLU A 203 -8.15 8.69 2.28
N ILE A 204 -8.54 7.63 1.56
CA ILE A 204 -9.88 7.09 1.63
C ILE A 204 -9.84 5.78 2.43
N PRO A 205 -10.57 5.66 3.55
CA PRO A 205 -10.64 4.41 4.29
C PRO A 205 -11.26 3.30 3.43
N PRO A 206 -11.05 2.03 3.78
CA PRO A 206 -11.63 0.92 3.03
C PRO A 206 -13.16 1.01 3.00
N ARG A 207 -13.81 0.43 1.98
CA ARG A 207 -15.28 0.37 1.93
C ARG A 207 -15.84 -0.54 3.02
N ARG A 208 -15.11 -1.61 3.34
CA ARG A 208 -15.56 -2.68 4.21
C ARG A 208 -14.43 -3.18 5.09
N VAL A 209 -14.79 -3.78 6.20
CA VAL A 209 -13.88 -4.46 7.12
C VAL A 209 -14.54 -5.74 7.61
N TRP A 210 -13.76 -6.74 7.93
CA TRP A 210 -14.24 -7.96 8.57
C TRP A 210 -14.27 -7.76 10.09
N ASP A 211 -15.45 -7.72 10.69
CA ASP A 211 -15.60 -7.81 12.14
C ASP A 211 -15.46 -9.26 12.58
N LEU A 212 -14.36 -9.55 13.27
CA LEU A 212 -14.01 -10.89 13.70
C LEU A 212 -14.91 -11.35 14.84
N HIS A 213 -15.56 -10.45 15.58
CA HIS A 213 -16.50 -10.84 16.63
C HIS A 213 -17.82 -11.34 16.05
N SER A 214 -18.41 -10.62 15.09
CA SER A 214 -19.66 -11.03 14.42
C SER A 214 -19.48 -12.05 13.29
N ASN A 215 -18.26 -12.24 12.80
CA ASN A 215 -17.97 -13.00 11.59
C ASN A 215 -18.67 -12.43 10.33
N ARG A 216 -18.72 -11.10 10.21
CA ARG A 216 -19.32 -10.41 9.06
C ARG A 216 -18.42 -9.32 8.51
N VAL A 217 -18.45 -9.17 7.20
CA VAL A 217 -17.89 -8.01 6.50
C VAL A 217 -18.91 -6.90 6.61
N LEU A 218 -18.55 -5.84 7.32
CA LEU A 218 -19.38 -4.68 7.58
C LEU A 218 -18.90 -3.48 6.76
N PRO A 219 -19.80 -2.58 6.34
CA PRO A 219 -19.41 -1.28 5.78
C PRO A 219 -18.56 -0.51 6.80
N TYR A 220 -17.48 0.12 6.36
CA TYR A 220 -16.57 0.83 7.27
C TYR A 220 -17.24 1.95 8.08
N HIS A 221 -18.30 2.57 7.55
CA HIS A 221 -18.99 3.67 8.22
C HIS A 221 -19.70 3.27 9.53
N VAL A 222 -19.90 1.97 9.79
CA VAL A 222 -20.52 1.48 11.04
C VAL A 222 -19.51 1.30 12.18
N LEU A 223 -18.22 1.49 11.93
CA LEU A 223 -17.17 1.37 12.95
C LEU A 223 -17.13 2.61 13.85
N PRO A 224 -16.75 2.44 15.13
CA PRO A 224 -16.57 3.56 16.04
C PRO A 224 -15.30 4.34 15.66
N ALA A 225 -15.43 5.45 14.92
CA ALA A 225 -14.32 6.33 14.57
C ALA A 225 -14.43 7.68 15.30
N ALA A 226 -13.33 8.14 15.91
CA ALA A 226 -13.28 9.41 16.64
C ALA A 226 -13.39 10.63 15.69
N ALA A 227 -12.84 10.51 14.47
CA ALA A 227 -13.01 11.47 13.39
C ALA A 227 -13.24 10.78 12.04
N LYS A 228 -13.67 11.58 11.05
CA LYS A 228 -13.73 11.13 9.65
C LYS A 228 -12.31 10.73 9.22
N ARG A 229 -12.11 9.45 8.88
CA ARG A 229 -10.83 8.81 8.45
C ARG A 229 -9.94 8.25 9.58
N ASP A 230 -10.40 8.24 10.82
CA ASP A 230 -9.68 7.54 11.90
C ASP A 230 -9.94 6.03 11.87
N PHE A 231 -8.90 5.24 12.08
CA PHE A 231 -9.00 3.79 12.20
C PHE A 231 -9.12 3.41 13.69
N PRO A 232 -10.06 2.52 14.06
CA PRO A 232 -10.09 2.00 15.43
C PRO A 232 -8.78 1.27 15.78
N ASP A 233 -8.31 1.39 17.02
CA ASP A 233 -7.06 0.76 17.49
C ASP A 233 -7.01 -0.77 17.27
N ARG A 234 -8.17 -1.42 17.23
CA ARG A 234 -8.34 -2.87 17.05
C ARG A 234 -8.68 -3.28 15.61
N LEU A 235 -8.64 -2.35 14.65
CA LEU A 235 -8.72 -2.63 13.22
C LEU A 235 -7.32 -2.89 12.67
N TRP A 236 -7.04 -4.14 12.37
CA TRP A 236 -5.75 -4.58 11.86
C TRP A 236 -5.81 -4.83 10.36
N THR A 237 -4.65 -4.89 9.72
CA THR A 237 -4.54 -5.27 8.32
C THR A 237 -4.04 -6.70 8.20
N VAL A 238 -4.44 -7.37 7.12
CA VAL A 238 -3.89 -8.67 6.73
C VAL A 238 -3.25 -8.50 5.37
N SER A 239 -2.00 -8.91 5.24
CA SER A 239 -1.30 -9.01 3.96
C SER A 239 -0.95 -10.46 3.73
N HIS A 240 -1.10 -10.96 2.51
CA HIS A 240 -0.80 -12.34 2.21
C HIS A 240 -0.27 -12.52 0.81
N SER A 241 0.46 -13.61 0.60
CA SER A 241 0.74 -14.05 -0.75
C SER A 241 -0.34 -15.00 -1.26
N TRP A 242 -0.35 -15.19 -2.57
CA TRP A 242 -1.19 -16.17 -3.22
C TRP A 242 -0.43 -17.48 -3.41
N VAL A 243 -1.05 -18.62 -3.10
CA VAL A 243 -0.56 -19.95 -3.54
C VAL A 243 -0.82 -20.16 -5.03
N ASP A 244 -0.41 -21.27 -5.62
CA ASP A 244 -0.74 -21.52 -7.03
C ASP A 244 -2.25 -21.71 -7.25
N GLU A 245 -2.75 -21.41 -8.45
CA GLU A 245 -4.20 -21.38 -8.72
C GLU A 245 -4.88 -22.73 -8.50
N ASP A 246 -4.18 -23.82 -8.79
CA ASP A 246 -4.61 -25.20 -8.55
C ASP A 246 -4.59 -25.62 -7.07
N GLU A 247 -3.91 -24.85 -6.21
CA GLU A 247 -3.90 -25.01 -4.76
C GLU A 247 -4.91 -24.07 -4.06
N ARG A 248 -5.66 -23.27 -4.83
CA ARG A 248 -6.73 -22.42 -4.31
C ARG A 248 -8.09 -23.10 -4.44
N THR A 249 -9.01 -22.64 -3.60
CA THR A 249 -10.44 -22.92 -3.71
C THR A 249 -11.20 -21.62 -3.56
N SER A 250 -12.33 -21.49 -4.27
CA SER A 250 -13.19 -20.32 -4.20
C SER A 250 -14.42 -20.64 -3.39
N VAL A 251 -14.62 -19.94 -2.27
CA VAL A 251 -15.63 -20.26 -1.27
C VAL A 251 -16.71 -19.18 -1.22
N VAL A 252 -17.97 -19.56 -1.48
CA VAL A 252 -19.13 -18.72 -1.18
C VAL A 252 -19.42 -18.83 0.32
N THR A 253 -19.53 -17.69 1.02
CA THR A 253 -19.60 -17.65 2.48
C THR A 253 -20.61 -16.60 2.97
N SER A 254 -21.24 -16.85 4.12
CA SER A 254 -22.09 -15.87 4.81
C SER A 254 -21.29 -14.66 5.32
N ILE A 255 -19.97 -14.80 5.48
CA ILE A 255 -19.09 -13.75 6.00
C ILE A 255 -19.19 -12.45 5.19
N ASN A 256 -19.20 -12.54 3.86
CA ASN A 256 -19.44 -11.39 2.96
C ASN A 256 -20.86 -11.36 2.38
N GLY A 257 -21.81 -12.02 3.05
CA GLY A 257 -23.20 -12.14 2.59
C GLY A 257 -23.37 -12.93 1.29
N GLY A 258 -22.40 -13.73 0.89
CA GLY A 258 -22.41 -14.46 -0.37
C GLY A 258 -22.24 -13.57 -1.61
N ALA A 259 -21.82 -12.31 -1.45
CA ALA A 259 -21.80 -11.32 -2.51
C ALA A 259 -20.74 -11.56 -3.61
N TRP A 260 -19.70 -12.35 -3.30
CA TRP A 260 -18.71 -12.86 -4.26
C TRP A 260 -18.00 -14.07 -3.65
N PRO A 261 -17.47 -14.99 -4.46
CA PRO A 261 -16.71 -16.11 -3.95
C PRO A 261 -15.31 -15.65 -3.48
N VAL A 262 -14.84 -16.22 -2.37
CA VAL A 262 -13.59 -15.83 -1.70
C VAL A 262 -12.50 -16.84 -2.01
N PRO A 263 -11.44 -16.47 -2.75
CA PRO A 263 -10.33 -17.36 -3.05
C PRO A 263 -9.41 -17.54 -1.83
N ILE A 264 -9.22 -18.78 -1.38
CA ILE A 264 -8.32 -19.15 -0.27
C ILE A 264 -7.53 -20.42 -0.59
N PRO A 265 -6.38 -20.70 0.07
CA PRO A 265 -5.69 -21.98 -0.07
C PRO A 265 -6.57 -23.18 0.35
N GLN A 266 -6.42 -24.32 -0.32
CA GLN A 266 -7.19 -25.54 -0.04
C GLN A 266 -6.94 -26.13 1.35
N ASP A 267 -5.75 -25.91 1.90
CA ASP A 267 -5.31 -26.43 3.20
C ASP A 267 -5.63 -25.50 4.38
N THR A 268 -6.54 -24.54 4.20
CA THR A 268 -7.00 -23.65 5.28
C THR A 268 -8.49 -23.36 5.19
N THR A 269 -9.02 -22.65 6.18
CA THR A 269 -10.37 -22.08 6.15
C THR A 269 -10.36 -20.65 6.70
N LEU A 270 -11.40 -19.87 6.39
CA LEU A 270 -11.57 -18.55 6.99
C LEU A 270 -11.69 -18.61 8.53
N ASP A 271 -12.18 -19.73 9.09
CA ASP A 271 -12.21 -19.91 10.55
C ASP A 271 -10.81 -20.02 11.16
N HIS A 272 -9.86 -20.70 10.48
CA HIS A 272 -8.46 -20.74 10.93
C HIS A 272 -7.88 -19.33 10.97
N VAL A 273 -8.08 -18.55 9.91
CA VAL A 273 -7.62 -17.15 9.83
C VAL A 273 -8.28 -16.31 10.94
N ARG A 274 -9.60 -16.41 11.10
CA ARG A 274 -10.36 -15.66 12.12
C ARG A 274 -9.83 -15.93 13.53
N VAL A 275 -9.66 -17.20 13.89
CA VAL A 275 -9.20 -17.63 15.21
C VAL A 275 -7.78 -17.14 15.48
N GLU A 276 -6.91 -17.19 14.49
CA GLU A 276 -5.55 -16.65 14.60
C GLU A 276 -5.54 -15.15 14.85
N LEU A 277 -6.31 -14.38 14.07
CA LEU A 277 -6.40 -12.93 14.22
C LEU A 277 -6.97 -12.52 15.59
N LEU A 278 -8.00 -13.22 16.08
CA LEU A 278 -8.57 -13.00 17.42
C LEU A 278 -7.57 -13.31 18.53
N ASN A 279 -6.79 -14.38 18.37
CA ASN A 279 -5.76 -14.74 19.35
C ASN A 279 -4.62 -13.71 19.38
N LEU A 280 -4.23 -13.18 18.22
CA LEU A 280 -3.27 -12.08 18.11
C LEU A 280 -3.82 -10.77 18.71
N GLY A 281 -5.14 -10.57 18.71
CA GLY A 281 -5.81 -9.46 19.41
C GLY A 281 -6.49 -8.44 18.50
N ALA A 282 -6.71 -8.77 17.23
CA ALA A 282 -7.57 -8.02 16.33
C ALA A 282 -9.04 -8.19 16.72
N GLU A 283 -9.85 -7.14 16.56
CA GLU A 283 -11.32 -7.24 16.59
C GLU A 283 -11.91 -7.03 15.20
N TYR A 284 -11.28 -6.16 14.41
CA TYR A 284 -11.59 -5.95 13.01
C TYR A 284 -10.35 -6.24 12.17
N ALA A 285 -10.55 -6.74 10.97
CA ALA A 285 -9.49 -6.98 10.02
C ALA A 285 -9.86 -6.44 8.64
N TRP A 286 -8.91 -5.77 8.00
CA TRP A 286 -8.95 -5.55 6.57
C TRP A 286 -8.21 -6.68 5.87
N LEU A 287 -8.96 -7.53 5.18
CA LEU A 287 -8.46 -8.63 4.37
C LEU A 287 -9.04 -8.46 2.97
N ASP A 288 -8.19 -8.22 1.98
CA ASP A 288 -8.55 -7.88 0.60
C ASP A 288 -9.55 -8.87 -0.02
N VAL A 289 -9.34 -10.18 0.13
CA VAL A 289 -10.24 -11.21 -0.45
C VAL A 289 -11.67 -11.18 0.12
N LEU A 290 -11.85 -10.62 1.32
CA LEU A 290 -13.15 -10.43 1.97
C LEU A 290 -13.69 -9.01 1.87
N CYS A 291 -12.84 -8.00 1.88
CA CYS A 291 -13.24 -6.59 2.00
C CYS A 291 -13.34 -5.89 0.64
N LEU A 292 -12.58 -6.35 -0.35
CA LEU A 292 -12.69 -5.94 -1.76
C LEU A 292 -13.52 -6.96 -2.52
N ARG A 293 -14.41 -6.45 -3.38
CA ARG A 293 -15.21 -7.29 -4.26
C ARG A 293 -14.29 -8.07 -5.20
N GLN A 294 -14.37 -9.39 -5.18
CA GLN A 294 -13.57 -10.28 -6.03
C GLN A 294 -14.31 -10.62 -7.31
N VAL A 295 -13.58 -11.15 -8.29
CA VAL A 295 -14.17 -11.69 -9.52
C VAL A 295 -15.16 -12.80 -9.15
N GLY A 296 -16.36 -12.72 -9.71
CA GLY A 296 -17.46 -13.64 -9.40
C GLY A 296 -18.44 -13.77 -10.54
N ASP A 297 -19.73 -13.66 -10.22
CA ASP A 297 -20.79 -13.74 -11.22
C ASP A 297 -20.77 -12.55 -12.18
N LYS A 298 -21.02 -12.82 -13.47
CA LYS A 298 -20.97 -11.80 -14.54
C LYS A 298 -21.90 -10.61 -14.28
N ALA A 299 -22.98 -10.80 -13.53
CA ALA A 299 -23.92 -9.74 -13.18
C ALA A 299 -23.32 -8.69 -12.24
N ASP A 300 -22.34 -9.06 -11.42
CA ASP A 300 -21.73 -8.21 -10.40
C ASP A 300 -20.44 -7.52 -10.87
N GLU A 301 -19.91 -7.92 -12.03
CA GLU A 301 -18.67 -7.39 -12.60
C GLU A 301 -18.72 -5.87 -12.84
N PRO A 302 -19.81 -5.25 -13.34
CA PRO A 302 -19.88 -3.79 -13.48
C PRO A 302 -19.73 -3.06 -12.13
N GLN A 303 -20.30 -3.62 -11.06
CA GLN A 303 -20.17 -3.05 -9.72
C GLN A 303 -18.73 -3.20 -9.20
N ARG A 304 -18.10 -4.36 -9.44
CA ARG A 304 -16.70 -4.61 -9.08
C ARG A 304 -15.78 -3.61 -9.78
N GLU A 305 -15.92 -3.45 -11.09
CA GLU A 305 -15.12 -2.51 -11.87
C GLU A 305 -15.29 -1.08 -11.37
N ASP A 306 -16.51 -0.66 -11.02
CA ASP A 306 -16.75 0.68 -10.49
C ASP A 306 -16.14 0.90 -9.10
N GLU A 307 -16.29 -0.07 -8.18
CA GLU A 307 -15.65 -0.03 -6.87
C GLU A 307 -14.11 0.04 -7.00
N TRP A 308 -13.54 -0.77 -7.89
CA TRP A 308 -12.10 -0.90 -8.09
C TRP A 308 -11.43 0.37 -8.61
N LYS A 309 -12.13 1.21 -9.41
CA LYS A 309 -11.59 2.50 -9.88
C LYS A 309 -11.03 3.36 -8.75
N LEU A 310 -11.69 3.34 -7.59
CA LEU A 310 -11.28 4.09 -6.40
C LEU A 310 -10.57 3.19 -5.38
N ASP A 311 -11.02 1.96 -5.15
CA ASP A 311 -10.51 1.15 -4.04
C ASP A 311 -9.08 0.66 -4.28
N ILE A 312 -8.79 0.19 -5.49
CA ILE A 312 -7.47 -0.34 -5.82
C ILE A 312 -6.39 0.73 -5.66
N PRO A 313 -6.54 1.97 -6.18
CA PRO A 313 -5.53 2.99 -5.98
C PRO A 313 -5.44 3.54 -4.55
N THR A 314 -6.40 3.25 -3.66
CA THR A 314 -6.44 3.77 -2.27
C THR A 314 -6.06 2.75 -1.22
N ILE A 315 -5.96 1.47 -1.59
CA ILE A 315 -5.67 0.33 -0.69
C ILE A 315 -4.52 0.58 0.28
N GLY A 316 -3.39 1.12 -0.18
CA GLY A 316 -2.23 1.32 0.69
C GLY A 316 -2.50 2.27 1.86
N TYR A 317 -3.58 3.05 1.85
CA TYR A 317 -3.90 4.02 2.91
C TYR A 317 -4.02 3.34 4.27
N ILE A 318 -4.71 2.20 4.33
CA ILE A 318 -4.85 1.45 5.60
C ILE A 318 -3.53 0.83 6.07
N TYR A 319 -2.61 0.50 5.16
CA TYR A 319 -1.28 -0.05 5.50
C TYR A 319 -0.26 1.00 5.93
N ALA A 320 -0.48 2.27 5.58
CA ALA A 320 0.41 3.37 5.96
C ALA A 320 0.11 3.96 7.34
N VAL A 321 -1.03 3.59 7.95
CA VAL A 321 -1.42 4.07 9.27
C VAL A 321 -0.39 3.61 10.29
N LYS A 322 0.13 4.56 11.06
CA LYS A 322 1.12 4.28 12.10
C LYS A 322 0.47 3.45 13.22
N ASP A 323 1.25 2.52 13.77
CA ASP A 323 0.87 1.72 14.94
C ASP A 323 -0.31 0.74 14.72
N VAL A 324 -0.80 0.60 13.48
CA VAL A 324 -1.76 -0.43 13.08
C VAL A 324 -1.02 -1.71 12.67
N PRO A 325 -1.22 -2.85 13.37
CA PRO A 325 -0.54 -4.08 13.02
C PRO A 325 -0.98 -4.64 11.66
N CYS A 326 -0.03 -5.28 10.96
CA CYS A 326 -0.28 -6.03 9.73
C CYS A 326 0.09 -7.50 9.89
N VAL A 327 -0.90 -8.38 9.99
CA VAL A 327 -0.66 -9.82 10.01
C VAL A 327 -0.28 -10.28 8.62
N THR A 328 0.94 -10.77 8.45
CA THR A 328 1.53 -11.07 7.14
C THR A 328 1.74 -12.57 6.96
N TYR A 329 1.03 -13.16 6.02
CA TYR A 329 1.17 -14.57 5.64
C TYR A 329 2.11 -14.72 4.44
N PHE A 330 3.33 -15.20 4.69
CA PHE A 330 4.40 -15.23 3.68
C PHE A 330 4.24 -16.27 2.57
N ASN A 331 3.53 -17.36 2.87
CA ASN A 331 3.43 -18.55 2.02
C ASN A 331 2.02 -18.84 1.51
N GLY A 332 1.07 -17.95 1.77
CA GLY A 332 -0.35 -18.17 1.51
C GLY A 332 -1.20 -17.84 2.74
N LEU A 333 -2.35 -17.20 2.52
CA LEU A 333 -3.28 -16.83 3.57
C LEU A 333 -3.61 -18.02 4.48
N GLY A 334 -3.45 -17.86 5.79
CA GLY A 334 -3.78 -18.90 6.78
C GLY A 334 -2.85 -20.13 6.76
N LEU A 335 -1.83 -20.17 5.90
CA LEU A 335 -0.88 -21.27 5.83
C LEU A 335 0.30 -21.12 6.80
N PRO A 336 0.97 -22.23 7.15
CA PRO A 336 2.17 -22.21 7.98
C PRO A 336 3.29 -21.31 7.43
N PHE A 337 3.94 -20.59 8.33
CA PHE A 337 5.15 -19.84 8.05
C PHE A 337 6.33 -20.80 7.89
N ASP A 338 6.97 -20.69 6.74
CA ASP A 338 8.16 -21.43 6.32
C ASP A 338 9.24 -20.42 5.89
N PRO A 339 10.26 -20.18 6.74
CA PRO A 339 11.39 -19.32 6.42
C PRO A 339 12.46 -20.02 5.55
N SER A 340 12.17 -21.20 5.00
CA SER A 340 13.12 -21.97 4.20
C SER A 340 13.66 -21.18 2.99
N ARG A 341 14.84 -21.57 2.49
CA ARG A 341 15.40 -20.90 1.31
C ARG A 341 14.58 -21.26 0.09
N GLU A 342 14.09 -22.48 0.07
CA GLU A 342 13.26 -23.12 -0.96
C GLU A 342 11.94 -22.35 -1.10
N ALA A 343 11.19 -22.17 -0.01
CA ALA A 343 9.95 -21.39 -0.01
C ALA A 343 10.16 -19.94 -0.46
N ARG A 344 11.24 -19.28 0.00
CA ARG A 344 11.53 -17.88 -0.36
C ARG A 344 11.84 -17.64 -1.83
N HIS A 345 12.28 -18.66 -2.56
CA HIS A 345 12.54 -18.57 -3.99
C HIS A 345 11.30 -18.86 -4.83
N SER A 346 10.21 -19.30 -4.21
CA SER A 346 8.94 -19.42 -4.92
C SER A 346 8.49 -18.04 -5.42
N PRO A 347 8.07 -17.91 -6.70
CA PRO A 347 7.50 -16.67 -7.22
C PRO A 347 6.18 -16.28 -6.51
N ARG A 348 5.60 -17.21 -5.74
CA ARG A 348 4.40 -17.05 -4.92
C ARG A 348 4.70 -16.63 -3.48
N HIS A 349 5.95 -16.59 -3.05
CA HIS A 349 6.31 -16.10 -1.72
C HIS A 349 6.09 -14.59 -1.61
N TRP A 350 5.60 -14.11 -0.48
CA TRP A 350 5.23 -12.69 -0.28
C TRP A 350 6.33 -11.69 -0.63
N LEU A 351 7.58 -11.97 -0.24
CA LEU A 351 8.74 -11.12 -0.55
C LEU A 351 9.07 -11.03 -2.06
N GLN A 352 8.55 -11.97 -2.85
CA GLN A 352 8.76 -12.06 -4.29
C GLN A 352 7.63 -11.42 -5.08
N ARG A 353 6.60 -10.84 -4.45
CA ARG A 353 5.41 -10.33 -5.13
C ARG A 353 5.42 -8.81 -5.21
N VAL A 354 5.24 -8.27 -6.41
CA VAL A 354 5.22 -6.80 -6.62
C VAL A 354 4.06 -6.15 -5.86
N TRP A 355 2.88 -6.77 -5.91
CA TRP A 355 1.69 -6.24 -5.25
C TRP A 355 1.89 -5.95 -3.75
N THR A 356 2.64 -6.80 -3.05
CA THR A 356 2.87 -6.68 -1.60
C THR A 356 3.80 -5.52 -1.22
N VAL A 357 4.44 -4.85 -2.19
CA VAL A 357 5.25 -3.65 -1.93
C VAL A 357 4.42 -2.55 -1.30
N GLN A 358 3.18 -2.33 -1.76
CA GLN A 358 2.29 -1.29 -1.22
C GLN A 358 1.68 -1.65 0.15
N GLU A 359 1.84 -2.90 0.58
CA GLU A 359 1.35 -3.45 1.86
C GLU A 359 2.49 -3.59 2.89
N SER A 360 3.73 -3.28 2.48
CA SER A 360 4.94 -3.45 3.29
C SER A 360 5.03 -2.40 4.40
N THR A 361 4.54 -2.73 5.59
CA THR A 361 4.63 -1.89 6.79
C THR A 361 5.80 -2.28 7.72
N HIS A 362 6.19 -1.36 8.61
CA HIS A 362 7.14 -1.63 9.69
C HIS A 362 6.48 -2.37 10.87
N ASP A 363 5.15 -2.37 10.94
CA ASP A 363 4.36 -2.91 12.04
C ASP A 363 3.80 -4.32 11.74
N TRP A 364 4.54 -5.09 10.95
CA TRP A 364 4.15 -6.45 10.56
C TRP A 364 4.25 -7.47 11.70
N LEU A 365 3.28 -8.37 11.74
CA LEU A 365 3.23 -9.55 12.59
C LEU A 365 3.18 -10.79 11.70
N PRO A 366 4.05 -11.78 11.88
CA PRO A 366 3.96 -13.00 11.11
C PRO A 366 2.69 -13.80 11.41
N GLY A 367 1.90 -14.07 10.38
CA GLY A 367 0.85 -15.07 10.41
C GLY A 367 1.40 -16.47 10.13
N GLY A 368 0.70 -17.49 10.59
CA GLY A 368 1.01 -18.90 10.33
C GLY A 368 2.15 -19.46 11.17
N ILE A 369 2.56 -18.83 12.27
CA ILE A 369 3.75 -19.28 13.00
C ILE A 369 3.54 -20.67 13.58
N THR A 370 4.45 -21.58 13.25
CA THR A 370 4.48 -22.94 13.76
C THR A 370 5.40 -23.06 14.97
N SER A 371 5.36 -24.21 15.64
CA SER A 371 6.32 -24.58 16.69
C SER A 371 7.64 -25.16 16.16
N SER A 372 7.96 -24.98 14.87
CA SER A 372 9.19 -25.47 14.22
C SER A 372 10.41 -24.59 14.59
N PRO A 373 11.68 -25.07 14.51
CA PRO A 373 12.82 -24.41 15.13
C PRO A 373 12.99 -22.92 14.76
N LEU A 374 12.88 -22.10 15.80
CA LEU A 374 12.76 -20.65 15.73
C LEU A 374 13.98 -19.92 15.14
N ALA A 375 15.17 -20.50 15.23
CA ALA A 375 16.42 -19.87 14.79
C ALA A 375 16.36 -19.38 13.32
N ARG A 376 15.64 -20.10 12.45
CA ARG A 376 15.44 -19.69 11.04
C ARG A 376 14.46 -18.52 10.91
N ALA A 377 13.42 -18.50 11.73
CA ALA A 377 12.47 -17.38 11.79
C ALA A 377 13.19 -16.12 12.27
N THR A 378 13.86 -16.13 13.42
CA THR A 378 14.57 -14.95 13.96
C THR A 378 15.55 -14.35 12.96
N SER A 379 16.36 -15.19 12.30
CA SER A 379 17.27 -14.75 11.24
C SER A 379 16.54 -14.11 10.05
N PHE A 380 15.40 -14.69 9.64
CA PHE A 380 14.57 -14.15 8.57
C PHE A 380 14.05 -12.76 8.91
N PHE A 381 13.39 -12.58 10.05
CA PHE A 381 12.82 -11.29 10.42
C PHE A 381 13.91 -10.25 10.62
N HIS A 382 15.02 -10.57 11.29
CA HIS A 382 16.14 -9.64 11.45
C HIS A 382 16.70 -9.14 10.10
N LYS A 383 16.79 -10.03 9.09
CA LYS A 383 17.29 -9.71 7.76
C LYS A 383 16.30 -8.89 6.91
N HIS A 384 15.00 -9.06 7.13
CA HIS A 384 13.95 -8.52 6.26
C HIS A 384 13.11 -7.39 6.89
N HIS A 385 13.24 -7.15 8.20
CA HIS A 385 12.52 -6.13 8.97
C HIS A 385 12.78 -4.69 8.51
N THR A 386 13.90 -4.40 7.87
CA THR A 386 14.30 -3.04 7.45
C THR A 386 13.75 -2.59 6.09
N ARG A 387 12.81 -3.32 5.49
CA ARG A 387 12.34 -3.08 4.11
C ARG A 387 10.93 -2.48 4.01
N GLY A 388 10.48 -1.72 5.01
CA GLY A 388 9.26 -0.92 4.87
C GLY A 388 9.46 0.14 3.78
N ILE A 389 8.89 -0.11 2.60
CA ILE A 389 9.03 0.78 1.42
C ILE A 389 7.88 1.79 1.37
N VAL A 390 6.78 1.51 2.08
CA VAL A 390 5.57 2.31 2.09
C VAL A 390 5.74 3.57 2.95
N PRO A 391 5.49 4.78 2.42
CA PRO A 391 5.47 6.00 3.20
C PRO A 391 4.35 5.96 4.25
N ARG A 392 4.63 6.35 5.51
CA ARG A 392 3.65 6.40 6.62
C ARG A 392 2.55 7.47 6.46
N SER A 393 2.56 8.24 5.38
CA SER A 393 1.50 9.18 5.03
C SER A 393 1.58 9.52 3.54
N PRO A 394 0.49 9.40 2.78
CA PRO A 394 0.46 9.77 1.37
C PRO A 394 0.29 11.28 1.12
N SER A 395 -0.15 12.09 2.11
CA SER A 395 -0.35 13.54 1.97
C SER A 395 0.81 14.41 2.46
N ARG A 396 1.74 13.86 3.25
CA ARG A 396 2.98 14.55 3.61
C ARG A 396 4.06 14.04 2.68
N THR A 397 4.63 14.94 1.89
CA THR A 397 5.91 14.75 1.17
C THR A 397 6.75 13.77 1.96
N ALA A 398 6.87 12.53 1.45
CA ALA A 398 7.54 11.47 2.17
C ALA A 398 8.94 11.99 2.49
N PHE A 399 9.15 12.37 3.74
CA PHE A 399 10.44 12.78 4.24
C PHE A 399 11.21 11.47 4.37
N TYR A 400 11.76 10.98 3.25
CA TYR A 400 12.88 10.05 3.31
C TYR A 400 14.00 10.84 3.97
N PRO A 401 14.36 10.58 5.24
CA PRO A 401 15.31 11.40 5.94
C PRO A 401 16.65 11.33 5.21
N GLY A 402 16.99 12.38 4.46
CA GLY A 402 18.28 12.51 3.77
C GLY A 402 18.40 11.90 2.36
N GLY A 403 17.33 11.45 1.71
CA GLY A 403 17.36 10.90 0.33
C GLY A 403 16.96 11.90 -0.76
N THR A 404 17.55 11.81 -1.96
CA THR A 404 17.10 12.54 -3.17
C THR A 404 15.91 11.81 -3.82
N ALA A 405 15.08 12.51 -4.60
CA ALA A 405 13.96 11.88 -5.34
C ALA A 405 14.43 10.73 -6.25
N GLU A 406 15.62 10.90 -6.83
CA GLU A 406 16.32 9.88 -7.61
C GLU A 406 16.69 8.64 -6.80
N GLY A 407 17.31 8.80 -5.62
CA GLY A 407 17.64 7.67 -4.75
C GLY A 407 16.40 6.91 -4.25
N VAL A 408 15.27 7.61 -4.08
CA VAL A 408 13.97 6.99 -3.78
C VAL A 408 13.50 6.14 -4.97
N LEU A 409 13.51 6.70 -6.18
CA LEU A 409 13.13 6.00 -7.41
C LEU A 409 14.01 4.75 -7.64
N GLU A 410 15.33 4.87 -7.50
CA GLU A 410 16.26 3.74 -7.64
C GLU A 410 15.98 2.63 -6.62
N SER A 411 15.74 2.99 -5.35
CA SER A 411 15.40 2.02 -4.31
C SER A 411 14.11 1.27 -4.65
N ILE A 412 13.09 1.99 -5.11
CA ILE A 412 11.79 1.42 -5.48
C ILE A 412 11.91 0.52 -6.71
N VAL A 413 12.57 0.98 -7.78
CA VAL A 413 12.76 0.19 -9.00
C VAL A 413 13.54 -1.08 -8.71
N ARG A 414 14.59 -1.01 -7.87
CA ARG A 414 15.33 -2.21 -7.45
C ARG A 414 14.45 -3.22 -6.75
N VAL A 415 13.51 -2.78 -5.92
CA VAL A 415 12.55 -3.68 -5.27
C VAL A 415 11.58 -4.25 -6.30
N LEU A 416 11.00 -3.42 -7.18
CA LEU A 416 10.04 -3.87 -8.18
C LEU A 416 10.65 -4.86 -9.17
N ALA A 417 11.84 -4.55 -9.69
CA ALA A 417 12.57 -5.39 -10.63
C ALA A 417 12.99 -6.75 -10.04
N ALA A 418 13.15 -6.81 -8.71
CA ALA A 418 13.47 -8.06 -8.01
C ALA A 418 12.24 -8.91 -7.68
N ARG A 419 11.02 -8.47 -8.02
CA ARG A 419 9.77 -9.15 -7.66
C ARG A 419 8.95 -9.53 -8.90
N HIS A 420 8.21 -10.61 -8.79
CA HIS A 420 7.25 -11.11 -9.76
C HIS A 420 5.93 -10.34 -9.69
N ALA A 421 5.50 -9.84 -10.85
CA ALA A 421 4.17 -9.28 -11.06
C ALA A 421 3.27 -10.30 -11.76
N THR A 422 1.97 -10.33 -11.43
CA THR A 422 1.00 -11.15 -12.19
C THR A 422 0.68 -10.49 -13.52
N SER A 423 0.55 -9.17 -13.49
CA SER A 423 0.41 -8.33 -14.66
C SER A 423 1.40 -7.16 -14.58
N ALA A 424 1.87 -6.66 -15.72
CA ALA A 424 2.69 -5.44 -15.74
C ALA A 424 1.91 -4.21 -15.22
N LEU A 425 0.58 -4.23 -15.31
CA LEU A 425 -0.28 -3.19 -14.77
C LEU A 425 -0.19 -3.13 -13.24
N ASP A 426 -0.14 -4.29 -12.55
CA ASP A 426 0.00 -4.36 -11.09
C ASP A 426 1.23 -3.60 -10.61
N SER A 427 2.35 -3.73 -11.32
CA SER A 427 3.58 -3.00 -11.03
C SER A 427 3.39 -1.50 -11.14
N VAL A 428 2.77 -1.03 -12.21
CA VAL A 428 2.48 0.40 -12.40
C VAL A 428 1.49 0.92 -11.35
N SER A 429 0.42 0.19 -11.06
CA SER A 429 -0.58 0.62 -10.07
C SER A 429 0.01 0.72 -8.66
N SER A 430 0.90 -0.21 -8.28
CA SER A 430 1.55 -0.20 -6.97
C SER A 430 2.44 1.03 -6.74
N LEU A 431 3.03 1.58 -7.81
CA LEU A 431 3.93 2.73 -7.74
C LEU A 431 3.23 4.00 -7.27
N ALA A 432 1.96 4.19 -7.60
CA ALA A 432 1.22 5.40 -7.24
C ALA A 432 1.21 5.64 -5.73
N TYR A 433 1.05 4.56 -4.97
CA TYR A 433 1.08 4.60 -3.51
C TYR A 433 2.51 4.79 -3.00
N VAL A 434 3.43 3.96 -3.48
CA VAL A 434 4.82 3.89 -2.99
C VAL A 434 5.57 5.20 -3.23
N LEU A 435 5.30 5.89 -4.35
CA LEU A 435 5.88 7.19 -4.66
C LEU A 435 5.14 8.36 -4.01
N ALA A 436 4.10 8.11 -3.20
CA ALA A 436 3.27 9.14 -2.57
C ALA A 436 2.78 10.20 -3.56
N CYS A 437 2.22 9.75 -4.70
CA CYS A 437 1.75 10.66 -5.74
C CYS A 437 0.68 11.63 -5.18
N PRO A 438 0.81 12.96 -5.40
CA PRO A 438 -0.15 13.95 -4.90
C PRO A 438 -1.60 13.74 -5.35
N THR A 439 -1.77 13.10 -6.50
CA THR A 439 -3.06 12.62 -7.04
C THR A 439 -2.83 11.23 -7.59
N ARG A 440 -3.87 10.44 -7.88
CA ARG A 440 -3.71 9.08 -8.41
C ARG A 440 -4.57 8.84 -9.65
N PRO A 441 -4.11 8.03 -10.61
CA PRO A 441 -4.98 7.58 -11.69
C PRO A 441 -6.11 6.70 -11.12
N LEU A 442 -7.27 6.72 -11.75
CA LEU A 442 -8.28 5.69 -11.51
C LEU A 442 -7.76 4.34 -12.03
N TYR A 443 -8.11 3.26 -11.35
CA TYR A 443 -7.76 1.92 -11.81
C TYR A 443 -8.66 1.50 -12.98
N ASP A 444 -8.06 0.98 -14.03
CA ASP A 444 -8.72 0.40 -15.20
C ASP A 444 -8.00 -0.89 -15.57
N ALA A 445 -8.64 -2.03 -15.31
CA ALA A 445 -8.07 -3.36 -15.54
C ALA A 445 -7.79 -3.64 -17.02
N ALA A 446 -8.47 -2.93 -17.94
CA ALA A 446 -8.28 -3.09 -19.38
C ALA A 446 -7.13 -2.22 -19.93
N LEU A 447 -6.56 -1.32 -19.11
CA LEU A 447 -5.53 -0.40 -19.56
C LEU A 447 -4.17 -1.11 -19.71
N PRO A 448 -3.53 -1.08 -20.89
CA PRO A 448 -2.19 -1.63 -21.04
C PRO A 448 -1.19 -0.92 -20.13
N ALA A 449 -0.21 -1.67 -19.59
CA ALA A 449 0.78 -1.14 -18.64
C ALA A 449 1.51 0.10 -19.14
N GLU A 450 1.89 0.15 -20.42
CA GLU A 450 2.53 1.33 -21.02
C GLU A 450 1.65 2.58 -20.97
N ARG A 451 0.34 2.42 -21.22
CA ARG A 451 -0.61 3.54 -21.12
C ARG A 451 -0.83 3.93 -19.66
N ALA A 452 -0.94 2.95 -18.76
CA ALA A 452 -1.05 3.22 -17.33
C ALA A 452 0.18 3.98 -16.81
N TRP A 453 1.38 3.63 -17.27
CA TRP A 453 2.62 4.31 -16.93
C TRP A 453 2.63 5.76 -17.42
N ALA A 454 2.25 6.00 -18.67
CA ALA A 454 2.09 7.36 -19.21
C ALA A 454 1.08 8.19 -18.41
N VAL A 455 0.01 7.58 -17.90
CA VAL A 455 -0.94 8.26 -17.02
C VAL A 455 -0.30 8.56 -15.66
N LEU A 456 0.33 7.57 -15.02
CA LEU A 456 0.99 7.71 -13.72
C LEU A 456 2.07 8.79 -13.71
N LEU A 457 2.84 8.91 -14.80
CA LEU A 457 3.85 9.96 -14.97
C LEU A 457 3.28 11.37 -14.79
N LYS A 458 1.98 11.61 -15.06
CA LYS A 458 1.34 12.92 -14.81
C LYS A 458 0.98 13.14 -13.34
N HIS A 459 0.88 12.07 -12.57
CA HIS A 459 0.50 12.08 -11.15
C HIS A 459 1.68 12.15 -10.19
N LEU A 460 2.90 11.84 -10.66
CA LEU A 460 4.14 12.02 -9.90
C LEU A 460 4.34 13.47 -9.45
N ALA A 461 5.00 13.66 -8.31
CA ALA A 461 5.45 14.97 -7.86
C ALA A 461 6.44 15.59 -8.88
N GLY A 462 6.49 16.91 -8.96
CA GLY A 462 7.26 17.58 -10.02
C GLY A 462 8.75 17.27 -10.00
N ASP A 463 9.33 17.13 -8.81
CA ASP A 463 10.72 16.72 -8.60
C ASP A 463 10.98 15.25 -8.99
N GLN A 464 10.07 14.34 -8.65
CA GLN A 464 10.12 12.94 -9.09
C GLN A 464 10.05 12.83 -10.62
N ARG A 465 9.14 13.58 -11.26
CA ARG A 465 9.05 13.63 -12.73
C ARG A 465 10.32 14.15 -13.38
N ALA A 466 10.90 15.20 -12.80
CA ALA A 466 12.17 15.75 -13.28
C ALA A 466 13.30 14.73 -13.17
N ALA A 467 13.38 13.99 -12.05
CA ALA A 467 14.37 12.93 -11.87
C ALA A 467 14.20 11.81 -12.91
N VAL A 468 12.96 11.37 -13.17
CA VAL A 468 12.67 10.38 -14.24
C VAL A 468 13.11 10.89 -15.62
N ALA A 469 12.75 12.13 -15.96
CA ALA A 469 13.11 12.72 -17.24
C ALA A 469 14.63 12.86 -17.39
N LEU A 470 15.32 13.41 -16.39
CA LEU A 470 16.78 13.60 -16.41
C LEU A 470 17.51 12.27 -16.58
N ARG A 471 17.16 11.27 -15.76
CA ARG A 471 17.78 9.94 -15.85
C ARG A 471 17.58 9.30 -17.22
N HIS A 472 16.37 9.39 -17.79
CA HIS A 472 16.10 8.89 -19.14
C HIS A 472 16.94 9.62 -20.20
N MET A 473 17.08 10.95 -20.07
CA MET A 473 17.87 11.75 -21.00
C MET A 473 19.35 11.37 -20.98
N GLU A 474 19.88 11.07 -19.80
CA GLU A 474 21.27 10.68 -19.57
C GLU A 474 21.55 9.24 -20.02
N ALA A 475 20.66 8.30 -19.68
CA ALA A 475 20.78 6.90 -20.06
C ALA A 475 20.63 6.68 -21.57
N ARG A 476 19.81 7.51 -22.23
CA ARG A 476 19.44 7.36 -23.64
C ARG A 476 19.65 8.66 -24.41
N PRO A 477 20.89 9.09 -24.65
CA PRO A 477 21.20 10.40 -25.25
C PRO A 477 20.66 10.58 -26.68
N ALA A 478 20.38 9.47 -27.38
CA ALA A 478 19.80 9.47 -28.73
C ALA A 478 18.27 9.50 -28.79
N SER A 479 17.59 9.30 -27.65
CA SER A 479 16.13 9.35 -27.59
C SER A 479 15.65 10.81 -27.72
N ARG A 480 14.58 11.03 -28.49
CA ARG A 480 13.87 12.32 -28.52
C ARG A 480 12.74 12.40 -27.49
N ARG A 481 12.43 11.30 -26.80
CA ARG A 481 11.40 11.30 -25.74
C ARG A 481 11.92 12.03 -24.51
N LEU A 482 11.05 12.84 -23.90
CA LEU A 482 11.32 13.46 -22.60
C LEU A 482 11.23 12.43 -21.46
N LEU A 483 10.21 11.57 -21.51
CA LEU A 483 9.93 10.57 -20.50
C LEU A 483 10.11 9.16 -21.07
N PRO A 484 10.60 8.21 -20.25
CA PRO A 484 10.81 6.82 -20.66
C PRO A 484 9.49 6.08 -20.85
N THR A 485 9.50 5.07 -21.71
CA THR A 485 8.48 3.98 -21.64
C THR A 485 8.62 3.19 -20.34
N TRP A 486 7.67 2.29 -20.05
CA TRP A 486 7.71 1.48 -18.83
C TRP A 486 8.97 0.59 -18.78
N GLU A 487 9.32 -0.06 -19.89
CA GLU A 487 10.51 -0.90 -20.00
C GLU A 487 11.79 -0.06 -19.84
N GLU A 488 11.86 1.09 -20.50
CA GLU A 488 13.01 1.98 -20.39
C GLU A 488 13.17 2.51 -18.96
N PHE A 489 12.09 2.79 -18.25
CA PHE A 489 12.16 3.23 -16.85
C PHE A 489 12.79 2.16 -15.96
N LEU A 490 12.40 0.90 -16.13
CA LEU A 490 12.98 -0.21 -15.37
C LEU A 490 14.47 -0.40 -15.70
N ASP A 491 14.87 -0.26 -16.96
CA ASP A 491 16.26 -0.34 -17.38
C ASP A 491 17.11 0.83 -16.84
N ASP A 492 16.62 2.05 -17.03
CA ASP A 492 17.33 3.30 -16.74
C ASP A 492 17.61 3.45 -15.24
N PHE A 493 16.72 2.93 -14.39
CA PHE A 493 16.84 2.94 -12.92
C PHE A 493 17.29 1.60 -12.30
N GLY A 494 17.22 0.49 -13.04
CA GLY A 494 17.58 -0.85 -12.54
C GLY A 494 19.05 -1.24 -12.75
N SER A 495 19.81 -0.54 -13.58
CA SER A 495 21.18 -0.92 -13.95
C SER A 495 22.25 -0.61 -12.87
N GLU A 496 23.30 -1.43 -12.78
CA GLU A 496 24.42 -1.22 -11.84
C GLU A 496 25.15 0.13 -12.05
N ARG A 497 25.04 0.76 -13.23
CA ARG A 497 25.61 2.10 -13.51
C ARG A 497 25.02 3.21 -12.65
N ALA A 498 23.86 2.99 -12.02
CA ALA A 498 23.23 3.92 -11.08
C ALA A 498 24.07 4.15 -9.80
N HIS A 499 24.94 3.21 -9.41
CA HIS A 499 25.47 3.08 -8.05
C HIS A 499 26.67 4.01 -7.71
N GLY A 500 27.07 4.91 -8.63
CA GLY A 500 28.22 5.81 -8.46
C GLY A 500 27.88 7.25 -8.03
N HIS A 501 26.60 7.62 -8.00
CA HIS A 501 26.20 9.03 -7.90
C HIS A 501 25.97 9.42 -6.44
N ALA A 502 26.94 10.13 -5.85
CA ALA A 502 26.83 10.66 -4.50
C ALA A 502 25.66 11.67 -4.42
N ALA A 503 24.57 11.24 -3.80
CA ALA A 503 23.39 12.05 -3.50
C ALA A 503 23.77 13.31 -2.70
N ARG A 504 23.82 14.47 -3.36
CA ARG A 504 23.95 15.77 -2.69
C ARG A 504 22.56 16.38 -2.53
N LYS A 505 22.28 16.88 -1.31
CA LYS A 505 21.02 17.55 -0.93
C LYS A 505 20.69 18.67 -1.94
N THR A 506 19.53 18.56 -2.58
CA THR A 506 19.05 19.52 -3.59
C THR A 506 18.05 20.49 -2.99
N ASP A 507 18.05 21.74 -3.47
CA ASP A 507 16.98 22.70 -3.24
C ASP A 507 15.77 22.30 -4.09
N HIS A 508 14.84 21.55 -3.50
CA HIS A 508 13.77 20.77 -4.18
C HIS A 508 12.81 21.60 -5.05
N HIS A 509 12.80 22.93 -4.93
CA HIS A 509 11.85 23.79 -5.62
C HIS A 509 12.29 24.26 -7.02
N ARG A 510 13.58 24.19 -7.37
CA ARG A 510 14.10 24.83 -8.59
C ARG A 510 14.16 23.95 -9.83
N GLU A 511 13.93 22.64 -9.71
CA GLU A 511 14.05 21.69 -10.84
C GLU A 511 12.77 20.86 -11.03
N ALA A 512 11.63 21.25 -10.46
CA ALA A 512 10.40 20.48 -10.61
C ALA A 512 9.86 20.56 -12.05
N LEU A 513 9.56 19.41 -12.66
CA LEU A 513 8.87 19.30 -13.94
C LEU A 513 7.36 19.34 -13.68
N HIS A 514 6.73 20.45 -14.02
CA HIS A 514 5.31 20.73 -13.80
C HIS A 514 4.46 20.25 -14.97
N LEU A 515 3.17 20.01 -14.75
CA LEU A 515 2.23 19.71 -15.83
C LEU A 515 1.64 21.03 -16.31
N ALA A 516 1.72 21.31 -17.61
CA ALA A 516 1.22 22.56 -18.21
C ALA A 516 -0.30 22.65 -18.21
N ASP A 517 -0.98 21.51 -18.33
CA ASP A 517 -2.44 21.43 -18.34
C ASP A 517 -2.95 20.39 -17.32
N GLY A 518 -3.44 20.87 -16.18
CA GLY A 518 -4.05 20.04 -15.15
C GLY A 518 -5.33 19.32 -15.59
N VAL A 519 -5.99 19.78 -16.66
CA VAL A 519 -7.21 19.14 -17.21
C VAL A 519 -6.90 17.77 -17.80
N ARG A 520 -5.65 17.55 -18.26
CA ARG A 520 -5.21 16.27 -18.85
C ARG A 520 -4.79 15.20 -17.85
N LEU A 521 -4.87 15.46 -16.53
CA LEU A 521 -4.51 14.48 -15.50
C LEU A 521 -5.21 13.13 -15.72
N GLY A 522 -6.50 13.16 -16.05
CA GLY A 522 -7.31 11.96 -16.30
C GLY A 522 -7.27 11.42 -17.74
N SER A 523 -6.57 12.07 -18.67
CA SER A 523 -6.51 11.65 -20.07
C SER A 523 -5.50 10.53 -20.30
N THR A 524 -5.73 9.63 -21.25
CA THR A 524 -4.71 8.65 -21.69
C THR A 524 -3.68 9.25 -22.64
N LYS A 525 -3.87 10.51 -23.07
CA LYS A 525 -2.91 11.22 -23.92
C LYS A 525 -1.68 11.68 -23.10
N PRO A 526 -0.50 11.78 -23.73
CA PRO A 526 0.68 12.36 -23.09
C PRO A 526 0.41 13.76 -22.52
N GLY A 527 1.05 14.04 -21.38
CA GLY A 527 1.05 15.38 -20.80
C GLY A 527 1.92 16.35 -21.60
N ALA A 528 1.61 17.64 -21.48
CA ALA A 528 2.56 18.72 -21.79
C ALA A 528 3.15 19.19 -20.45
N TYR A 529 4.44 19.47 -20.42
CA TYR A 529 5.16 19.71 -19.18
C TYR A 529 5.87 21.04 -19.23
N TRP A 530 6.20 21.62 -18.07
CA TRP A 530 7.07 22.78 -18.05
C TRP A 530 8.05 22.77 -16.91
N GLN A 531 9.16 23.48 -17.09
CA GLN A 531 10.21 23.59 -16.08
C GLN A 531 10.82 24.98 -16.12
N ASP A 532 11.00 25.61 -14.96
CA ASP A 532 11.81 26.83 -14.83
C ASP A 532 13.26 26.39 -14.59
N VAL A 533 14.09 26.48 -15.63
CA VAL A 533 15.49 26.08 -15.54
C VAL A 533 16.40 27.12 -16.18
N VAL A 534 17.64 27.08 -15.73
CA VAL A 534 18.70 27.89 -16.29
C VAL A 534 19.27 27.17 -17.52
N CYS A 535 19.38 27.87 -18.64
CA CYS A 535 19.93 27.34 -19.88
C CYS A 535 20.80 28.38 -20.56
N ALA A 536 21.72 27.90 -21.38
CA ALA A 536 22.55 28.72 -22.26
C ALA A 536 21.92 28.78 -23.67
N GLY A 537 21.99 29.94 -24.32
CA GLY A 537 21.43 30.17 -25.66
C GLY A 537 20.42 31.33 -25.72
N PRO A 538 19.73 31.53 -26.86
CA PRO A 538 19.71 30.66 -28.05
C PRO A 538 21.05 30.60 -28.80
N TYR A 539 21.28 29.49 -29.49
CA TYR A 539 22.45 29.19 -30.32
C TYR A 539 22.02 28.61 -31.67
N VAL A 540 22.84 28.78 -32.71
CA VAL A 540 22.70 28.13 -34.02
C VAL A 540 23.85 27.17 -34.26
N ILE A 541 23.65 26.18 -35.12
CA ILE A 541 24.70 25.22 -35.48
C ILE A 541 25.56 25.83 -36.58
N THR A 542 26.85 26.02 -36.27
CA THR A 542 27.81 26.61 -37.19
C THR A 542 28.61 25.57 -37.96
N SER A 543 28.73 24.34 -37.43
CA SER A 543 29.18 23.18 -38.21
C SER A 543 28.78 21.85 -37.56
N GLN A 544 28.53 20.84 -38.41
CA GLN A 544 28.30 19.46 -38.00
C GLN A 544 29.31 18.52 -38.69
N ARG A 545 29.92 17.61 -37.92
CA ARG A 545 30.77 16.53 -38.46
C ARG A 545 30.40 15.19 -37.85
N ASN A 546 30.05 14.23 -38.71
CA ASN A 546 29.76 12.86 -38.31
C ASN A 546 31.03 12.01 -38.46
N HIS A 547 31.35 11.23 -37.44
CA HIS A 547 32.49 10.31 -37.41
C HIS A 547 32.05 8.94 -36.87
N SER A 548 32.89 7.91 -37.03
CA SER A 548 32.59 6.55 -36.57
C SER A 548 32.32 6.43 -35.06
N ALA A 549 32.81 7.39 -34.26
CA ALA A 549 32.66 7.43 -32.80
C ALA A 549 31.54 8.39 -32.31
N GLY A 550 30.83 9.10 -33.20
CA GLY A 550 29.78 10.06 -32.83
C GLY A 550 29.73 11.32 -33.70
N THR A 551 28.99 12.32 -33.24
CA THR A 551 28.75 13.58 -33.94
C THR A 551 29.40 14.73 -33.18
N THR A 552 30.16 15.58 -33.88
CA THR A 552 30.66 16.85 -33.33
C THR A 552 29.80 17.99 -33.86
N LEU A 553 29.29 18.82 -32.95
CA LEU A 553 28.58 20.06 -33.26
C LEU A 553 29.40 21.25 -32.78
N GLN A 554 29.59 22.24 -33.65
CA GLN A 554 29.93 23.59 -33.22
C GLN A 554 28.66 24.43 -33.21
N ILE A 555 28.49 25.17 -32.12
CA ILE A 555 27.34 26.05 -31.92
C ILE A 555 27.84 27.43 -31.49
N GLY A 556 27.13 28.46 -31.93
CA GLY A 556 27.45 29.86 -31.63
C GLY A 556 26.17 30.70 -31.52
N PRO A 557 26.26 31.93 -31.00
CA PRO A 557 25.10 32.82 -30.92
C PRO A 557 24.54 33.09 -32.33
N PRO A 558 23.21 33.25 -32.48
CA PRO A 558 22.60 33.61 -33.77
C PRO A 558 23.13 34.95 -34.27
N ASP A 559 23.46 35.01 -35.56
CA ASP A 559 24.02 36.19 -36.20
C ASP A 559 22.88 37.17 -36.52
N THR A 560 22.47 37.99 -35.54
CA THR A 560 21.39 38.99 -35.76
C THR A 560 21.79 40.40 -35.38
N ALA A 561 21.94 41.24 -36.40
CA ALA A 561 21.89 42.68 -36.31
C ALA A 561 20.45 43.12 -35.94
N GLY A 562 20.09 43.10 -34.67
CA GLY A 562 18.79 43.61 -34.22
C GLY A 562 18.30 43.19 -32.84
N PHE A 563 18.88 42.15 -32.22
CA PHE A 563 18.57 41.82 -30.83
C PHE A 563 19.45 42.60 -29.86
N PRO A 564 18.94 43.08 -28.71
CA PRO A 564 19.78 43.77 -27.73
C PRO A 564 20.85 42.89 -27.03
N ARG A 565 21.06 41.62 -27.39
CA ARG A 565 22.02 40.74 -26.68
C ARG A 565 22.59 39.61 -27.55
N PRO A 566 23.82 39.71 -28.08
CA PRO A 566 24.72 38.58 -28.14
C PRO A 566 25.47 38.49 -26.81
N ILE A 567 25.14 37.52 -25.97
CA ILE A 567 25.99 37.14 -24.82
C ILE A 567 26.24 35.64 -24.98
N GLY A 568 27.49 35.28 -25.26
CA GLY A 568 27.91 33.88 -25.30
C GLY A 568 29.07 33.62 -26.26
N ARG A 569 30.03 32.80 -25.82
CA ARG A 569 31.11 32.26 -26.66
C ARG A 569 30.59 31.11 -27.53
N SER A 570 31.28 30.81 -28.63
CA SER A 570 31.02 29.57 -29.38
C SER A 570 31.43 28.35 -28.55
N HIS A 571 30.59 27.31 -28.56
CA HIS A 571 30.85 26.06 -27.86
C HIS A 571 31.09 24.93 -28.85
N ARG A 572 31.99 24.02 -28.48
CA ARG A 572 32.23 22.78 -29.21
C ARG A 572 31.67 21.61 -28.42
N LEU A 573 30.60 21.00 -28.94
CA LEU A 573 29.98 19.81 -28.38
C LEU A 573 30.53 18.58 -29.11
N VAL A 574 31.18 17.67 -28.37
CA VAL A 574 31.76 16.44 -28.92
C VAL A 574 31.15 15.25 -28.18
N GLY A 575 30.45 14.35 -28.88
CA GLY A 575 29.95 13.13 -28.26
C GLY A 575 29.04 12.29 -29.15
N VAL A 576 28.41 11.26 -28.55
CA VAL A 576 27.34 10.50 -29.21
C VAL A 576 26.06 11.33 -29.13
N ILE A 577 25.89 12.20 -30.13
CA ILE A 577 24.70 13.05 -30.25
C ILE A 577 23.74 12.31 -31.16
N GLY A 578 22.74 11.64 -30.59
CA GLY A 578 21.66 11.09 -31.40
C GLY A 578 20.64 12.17 -31.68
N GLY A 579 20.30 12.36 -32.95
CA GLY A 579 19.40 13.43 -33.41
C GLY A 579 19.69 13.83 -34.86
N GLN A 580 18.71 14.48 -35.50
CA GLN A 580 18.95 15.26 -36.72
C GLN A 580 18.91 16.72 -36.29
N PHE A 581 19.80 17.52 -36.85
CA PHE A 581 19.95 18.92 -36.51
C PHE A 581 19.77 19.76 -37.78
N ASP A 582 19.04 20.86 -37.64
CA ASP A 582 18.75 21.79 -38.72
C ASP A 582 19.68 23.01 -38.57
N GLU A 583 20.40 23.37 -39.63
CA GLU A 583 21.39 24.45 -39.59
C GLU A 583 20.76 25.82 -39.29
N ASP A 584 19.49 26.00 -39.66
CA ASP A 584 18.72 27.25 -39.50
C ASP A 584 17.89 27.31 -38.21
N ALA A 585 17.94 26.27 -37.36
CA ALA A 585 17.15 26.24 -36.13
C ALA A 585 17.90 26.84 -34.94
N GLU A 586 17.15 27.41 -34.00
CA GLU A 586 17.68 27.88 -32.73
C GLU A 586 17.65 26.77 -31.67
N TYR A 587 18.71 26.72 -30.88
CA TYR A 587 18.95 25.70 -29.87
C TYR A 587 19.29 26.33 -28.53
N ILE A 588 18.88 25.66 -27.47
CA ILE A 588 19.31 25.94 -26.11
C ILE A 588 20.05 24.73 -25.55
N LEU A 589 20.97 25.01 -24.64
CA LEU A 589 21.75 24.01 -23.95
C LEU A 589 21.36 24.01 -22.48
N ARG A 590 21.04 22.83 -21.99
CA ARG A 590 20.83 22.60 -20.57
C ARG A 590 21.92 21.68 -20.05
N ARG A 591 22.72 22.18 -19.12
CA ARG A 591 23.68 21.35 -18.40
C ARG A 591 22.97 20.59 -17.27
N THR A 592 23.17 19.29 -17.20
CA THR A 592 22.81 18.48 -16.02
C THR A 592 23.97 18.48 -15.03
N ARG A 593 23.68 18.12 -13.78
CA ARG A 593 24.68 18.06 -12.71
C ARG A 593 25.77 17.03 -12.99
N GLU A 594 25.49 16.02 -13.81
CA GLU A 594 26.40 14.94 -14.19
C GLU A 594 27.32 15.30 -15.37
N ARG A 595 27.39 16.58 -15.74
CA ARG A 595 28.13 17.08 -16.92
C ARG A 595 27.61 16.53 -18.25
N VAL A 596 26.33 16.17 -18.29
CA VAL A 596 25.62 15.92 -19.55
C VAL A 596 25.06 17.24 -20.05
N VAL A 597 25.20 17.53 -21.35
CA VAL A 597 24.56 18.69 -21.97
C VAL A 597 23.40 18.20 -22.82
N ILE A 598 22.18 18.57 -22.44
CA ILE A 598 20.96 18.31 -23.20
C ILE A 598 20.81 19.43 -24.23
N ILE A 599 20.52 19.04 -25.48
CA ILE A 599 20.32 19.94 -26.61
C ILE A 599 18.84 19.96 -26.94
N LEU A 600 18.23 21.14 -26.88
CA LEU A 600 16.81 21.33 -27.16
C LEU A 600 16.66 22.35 -28.29
N ARG A 601 15.84 22.03 -29.30
CA ARG A 601 15.48 22.95 -30.38
C ARG A 601 14.32 23.82 -29.93
N ILE A 602 14.41 25.13 -30.15
CA ILE A 602 13.29 26.06 -29.99
C ILE A 602 12.35 25.86 -31.17
N VAL A 603 11.11 25.48 -30.86
CA VAL A 603 10.03 25.34 -31.85
C VAL A 603 9.37 26.70 -32.07
N GLN A 604 9.05 27.41 -30.98
CA GLN A 604 8.47 28.74 -31.02
C GLN A 604 8.63 29.48 -29.69
N ASP A 605 8.57 30.81 -29.77
CA ASP A 605 8.37 31.69 -28.62
C ASP A 605 6.95 31.54 -28.11
N THR A 606 6.80 31.46 -26.79
CA THR A 606 5.50 31.35 -26.15
C THR A 606 5.44 32.18 -24.87
N ALA A 607 4.26 32.24 -24.26
CA ALA A 607 4.06 32.89 -22.97
C ALA A 607 3.45 31.89 -21.99
N LEU A 608 4.15 31.63 -20.88
CA LEU A 608 3.63 30.81 -19.79
C LEU A 608 3.51 31.66 -18.52
N HIS A 609 2.31 31.70 -17.94
CA HIS A 609 2.00 32.52 -16.76
C HIS A 609 2.42 34.00 -16.89
N GLY A 610 2.28 34.57 -18.10
CA GLY A 610 2.63 35.96 -18.38
C GLY A 610 4.14 36.25 -18.48
N ARG A 611 4.98 35.22 -18.56
CA ARG A 611 6.43 35.33 -18.80
C ARG A 611 6.79 34.76 -20.16
N LEU A 612 7.82 35.33 -20.80
CA LEU A 612 8.40 34.78 -22.03
C LEU A 612 8.94 33.37 -21.74
N ALA A 613 8.59 32.44 -22.61
CA ALA A 613 8.91 31.03 -22.53
C ALA A 613 9.25 30.50 -23.93
N PHE A 614 9.88 29.32 -24.00
CA PHE A 614 10.14 28.64 -25.27
C PHE A 614 9.45 27.28 -25.26
N GLU A 615 8.73 26.97 -26.32
CA GLU A 615 8.32 25.59 -26.60
C GLU A 615 9.50 24.88 -27.27
N VAL A 616 9.88 23.71 -26.75
CA VAL A 616 11.13 23.07 -27.15
C VAL A 616 10.99 21.59 -27.40
N GLU A 617 11.78 21.08 -28.34
CA GLU A 617 11.88 19.65 -28.61
C GLU A 617 13.27 19.14 -28.25
N ARG A 618 13.31 17.97 -27.61
CA ARG A 618 14.58 17.29 -27.32
C ARG A 618 15.20 16.76 -28.62
N CYS A 619 16.38 17.27 -28.93
CA CYS A 619 17.13 16.82 -30.10
C CYS A 619 18.15 15.74 -29.76
N GLY A 620 18.78 15.82 -28.58
CA GLY A 620 19.79 14.84 -28.14
C GLY A 620 20.48 15.26 -26.83
N ALA A 621 21.49 14.50 -26.42
CA ALA A 621 22.35 14.85 -25.27
C ALA A 621 23.82 14.44 -25.51
N VAL A 622 24.74 15.16 -24.85
CA VAL A 622 26.20 14.93 -24.92
C VAL A 622 26.71 14.53 -23.53
N PRO A 623 27.03 13.25 -23.29
CA PRO A 623 27.57 12.81 -22.01
C PRO A 623 29.06 13.12 -21.89
N GLY A 624 29.44 13.97 -20.92
CA GLY A 624 30.83 14.26 -20.59
C GLY A 624 31.60 15.07 -21.65
N GLY A 625 32.24 16.17 -21.23
CA GLY A 625 33.25 16.85 -22.06
C GLY A 625 32.88 18.21 -22.65
N CYS A 626 31.79 18.86 -22.22
CA CYS A 626 31.56 20.26 -22.59
C CYS A 626 32.06 21.23 -21.51
N GLU A 627 33.00 22.11 -21.88
CA GLU A 627 33.34 23.31 -21.12
C GLU A 627 32.29 24.39 -21.36
N LEU A 628 31.12 24.27 -20.72
CA LEU A 628 30.21 25.41 -20.55
C LEU A 628 30.75 26.27 -19.40
N ASP A 629 30.98 27.56 -19.64
CA ASP A 629 31.39 28.52 -18.60
C ASP A 629 30.24 28.70 -17.59
N PRO A 630 30.45 28.40 -16.30
CA PRO A 630 29.43 28.58 -15.27
C PRO A 630 28.89 30.01 -15.14
N LYS A 631 29.61 31.02 -15.64
CA LYS A 631 29.16 32.43 -15.64
C LYS A 631 28.15 32.74 -16.75
N GLU A 632 28.23 32.07 -17.90
CA GLU A 632 27.28 32.25 -19.01
C GLU A 632 25.93 31.57 -18.72
N GLU A 633 25.95 30.53 -17.89
CA GLU A 633 24.73 29.90 -17.35
C GLU A 633 23.93 30.89 -16.48
N ALA A 634 24.56 31.87 -15.83
CA ALA A 634 23.91 32.69 -14.80
C ALA A 634 22.88 33.73 -15.30
N GLU A 635 22.69 33.94 -16.60
CA GLU A 635 22.03 35.17 -17.09
C GLU A 635 20.58 35.05 -17.59
N ARG A 636 19.97 33.86 -17.73
CA ARG A 636 18.54 33.74 -18.07
C ARG A 636 17.86 32.54 -17.43
N ARG A 637 16.84 32.81 -16.60
CA ARG A 637 15.82 31.81 -16.21
C ARG A 637 14.78 31.74 -17.32
N LEU A 638 14.64 30.58 -17.93
CA LEU A 638 13.71 30.34 -19.02
C LEU A 638 12.76 29.21 -18.63
N VAL A 639 11.49 29.40 -18.99
CA VAL A 639 10.41 28.45 -18.72
C VAL A 639 10.14 27.67 -20.00
N TYR A 640 10.20 26.34 -19.95
CA TYR A 640 10.02 25.47 -21.13
C TYR A 640 8.66 24.80 -21.17
N VAL A 641 8.09 24.55 -22.35
CA VAL A 641 6.88 23.72 -22.60
C VAL A 641 7.24 22.50 -23.44
#